data_AF-A0A965F1P5-F1
#
_entry.id   AF-A0A965F1P5-F1
#
_cell.length_a   1.000
_cell.length_b   1.000
_cell.length_c   1.000
_cell.angle_alpha   90.00
_cell.angle_beta   90.00
_cell.angle_gamma   90.00
#
_symmetry.space_group_name_H-M   'P 1'
#
loop_
_entity.id
_entity.type
_entity.pdbx_description
1 polymer ?
#
loop_
_entity_poly.entity_id
_entity_poly.type
_entity_poly.pdbx_seq_one_letter_code
_entity_poly.pdbx_strand_id
1 'polypeptide(L)'
;MKNLWNQSDAAACNSELDLRVYSSRLLGAAPSLVLHGGGNTSVKAEFINVFSESVPALYVKGSGWDLRTIEAAGFPPVDLAYLQRLGALAELSDTDMMRQLRLALLDPAGPTPSVEAILHAIIPCKYVDHTHADAVVTLSNTPGGTELLQDLLGDEVLILPYTMPGFVLARQVAEATLHVDWERLKGIVLLHHGIFTFHEEAEQSYSNMIELVSMAEKRLATRSVPCGPTQHLVTSGQEELALAKLRKAASQLFGAAVLVQWDKSEPACGFAALENAADLVQRGPLTPDHSIHTKPFGAVFEDNLPSDLAQFAALYRAYFDSHRLPEHRILDLMPRFGVWLGKGMIYLAANAKRLQIVRDISTHTLSAIQQAEAFGGWEALSREDLFAVEYWELEQAKLKTHHLKPEMEGMVALVTGAASGIGLATVEALAARGAAVVALDVAFNRSAGNSDLPQAAMCLQVDVTDETALQEAIHSAVRQFGGIDLLVSNAGSFPSGSLLADIDEATWQQSLDLNLSAHLRLLRCCEPYLSEGHEPAVVFVGSKNVPAPGPGAGAYSVAKSGMTQLMRIAALELGKKGIRCNAVHPNAVYDTAIWTEEVLASRAAHYGVSVEDYKSANVLGTELGSQDVAEVICALLSQRFAKTTGAQVPIDGGNERVI
;
A
#
# COMPACT_ATOMS: atom_id res chain seq x y z
N MET A 1 -20.89 18.17 0.08
CA MET A 1 -19.43 18.36 0.07
C MET A 1 -19.08 19.85 0.21
N LYS A 2 -17.91 20.20 0.74
CA LYS A 2 -17.45 21.60 0.82
C LYS A 2 -16.68 21.97 -0.46
N ASN A 3 -17.00 23.09 -1.07
CA ASN A 3 -16.21 23.66 -2.17
C ASN A 3 -14.87 24.19 -1.61
N LEU A 4 -13.75 23.71 -2.15
CA LEU A 4 -12.40 24.05 -1.68
C LEU A 4 -11.68 25.07 -2.59
N TRP A 5 -12.38 25.66 -3.56
CA TRP A 5 -11.80 26.67 -4.43
C TRP A 5 -11.33 27.89 -3.64
N ASN A 6 -10.12 28.35 -3.93
CA ASN A 6 -9.49 29.50 -3.32
C ASN A 6 -9.08 30.49 -4.41
N GLN A 7 -9.64 31.69 -4.34
CA GLN A 7 -9.41 32.74 -5.33
C GLN A 7 -7.95 33.23 -5.35
N SER A 8 -7.27 33.25 -4.21
CA SER A 8 -5.87 33.68 -4.15
C SER A 8 -4.93 32.66 -4.82
N ASP A 9 -5.18 31.36 -4.60
CA ASP A 9 -4.38 30.29 -5.21
C ASP A 9 -4.63 30.20 -6.72
N ALA A 10 -5.89 30.37 -7.15
CA ALA A 10 -6.26 30.43 -8.56
C ALA A 10 -5.62 31.64 -9.26
N ALA A 11 -5.61 32.81 -8.63
CA ALA A 11 -4.97 34.02 -9.17
C ALA A 11 -3.44 33.93 -9.26
N ALA A 12 -2.80 33.01 -8.51
CA ALA A 12 -1.37 32.76 -8.58
C ALA A 12 -0.96 31.84 -9.76
N CYS A 13 -1.93 31.24 -10.46
CA CYS A 13 -1.69 30.41 -11.65
C CYS A 13 -1.35 31.30 -12.86
N ASN A 14 -0.26 30.99 -13.57
CA ASN A 14 0.24 31.84 -14.66
C ASN A 14 -0.29 31.42 -16.04
N SER A 15 -0.95 30.27 -16.13
CA SER A 15 -1.50 29.72 -17.36
C SER A 15 -2.77 28.92 -17.09
N GLU A 16 -3.52 28.64 -18.17
CA GLU A 16 -4.71 27.79 -18.13
C GLU A 16 -4.37 26.35 -17.71
N LEU A 17 -3.16 25.89 -18.05
CA LEU A 17 -2.66 24.60 -17.63
C LEU A 17 -2.33 24.58 -16.12
N ASP A 18 -1.73 25.64 -15.58
CA ASP A 18 -1.50 25.76 -14.13
C ASP A 18 -2.82 25.77 -13.37
N LEU A 19 -3.81 26.52 -13.88
CA LEU A 19 -5.15 26.55 -13.31
C LEU A 19 -5.82 25.17 -13.39
N ARG A 20 -5.59 24.43 -14.47
CA ARG A 20 -6.10 23.06 -14.60
C ARG A 20 -5.44 22.10 -13.61
N VAL A 21 -4.13 22.21 -13.39
CA VAL A 21 -3.40 21.44 -12.38
C VAL A 21 -3.97 21.72 -10.98
N TYR A 22 -4.13 22.99 -10.62
CA TYR A 22 -4.71 23.41 -9.34
C TYR A 22 -6.07 22.79 -9.08
N SER A 23 -7.00 22.99 -10.01
CA SER A 23 -8.38 22.52 -9.90
C SER A 23 -8.50 20.99 -9.95
N SER A 24 -7.61 20.30 -10.68
CA SER A 24 -7.52 18.83 -10.67
C SER A 24 -7.07 18.30 -9.31
N ARG A 25 -6.13 18.98 -8.64
CA ARG A 25 -5.70 18.63 -7.28
C ARG A 25 -6.81 18.83 -6.25
N LEU A 26 -7.69 19.82 -6.43
CA LEU A 26 -8.88 19.98 -5.58
C LEU A 26 -9.82 18.77 -5.66
N LEU A 27 -10.04 18.23 -6.87
CA LEU A 27 -10.82 17.01 -7.08
C LEU A 27 -10.11 15.79 -6.46
N GLY A 28 -8.81 15.62 -6.73
CA GLY A 28 -8.01 14.51 -6.19
C GLY A 28 -7.77 14.56 -4.67
N ALA A 29 -7.98 15.71 -4.04
CA ALA A 29 -7.92 15.86 -2.59
C ALA A 29 -9.15 15.27 -1.88
N ALA A 30 -10.28 15.07 -2.59
CA ALA A 30 -11.50 14.46 -2.07
C ALA A 30 -11.59 12.98 -2.50
N PRO A 31 -11.31 12.01 -1.60
CA PRO A 31 -11.36 10.59 -1.94
C PRO A 31 -12.73 10.12 -2.42
N SER A 32 -13.82 10.76 -2.00
CA SER A 32 -15.17 10.41 -2.45
C SER A 32 -15.51 10.86 -3.87
N LEU A 33 -14.64 11.65 -4.52
CA LEU A 33 -14.75 12.00 -5.94
C LEU A 33 -13.85 11.11 -6.78
N VAL A 34 -12.59 10.94 -6.35
CA VAL A 34 -11.57 10.23 -7.11
C VAL A 34 -10.69 9.41 -6.17
N LEU A 35 -10.57 8.11 -6.47
CA LEU A 35 -9.67 7.18 -5.80
C LEU A 35 -8.60 6.66 -6.76
N HIS A 36 -7.36 6.57 -6.27
CA HIS A 36 -6.24 5.80 -6.81
C HIS A 36 -6.14 5.75 -8.34
N GLY A 37 -5.89 6.90 -8.96
CA GLY A 37 -5.66 6.99 -10.42
C GLY A 37 -6.94 7.02 -11.27
N GLY A 38 -8.13 6.94 -10.67
CA GLY A 38 -9.41 7.19 -11.34
C GLY A 38 -9.62 8.66 -11.74
N GLY A 39 -10.73 8.93 -12.44
CA GLY A 39 -11.11 10.26 -12.93
C GLY A 39 -10.18 10.81 -14.02
N ASN A 40 -10.69 11.72 -14.83
CA ASN A 40 -9.94 12.38 -15.90
C ASN A 40 -10.27 13.87 -15.92
N THR A 41 -9.29 14.73 -16.12
CA THR A 41 -9.52 16.16 -16.29
C THR A 41 -8.82 16.62 -17.55
N SER A 42 -9.36 17.67 -18.17
CA SER A 42 -8.72 18.30 -19.32
C SER A 42 -8.96 19.80 -19.39
N VAL A 43 -8.11 20.47 -20.16
CA VAL A 43 -8.30 21.85 -20.63
C VAL A 43 -7.98 21.94 -22.11
N LYS A 44 -8.82 22.66 -22.86
CA LYS A 44 -8.55 23.04 -24.25
C LYS A 44 -7.80 24.37 -24.24
N ALA A 45 -6.61 24.40 -24.81
CA ALA A 45 -5.75 25.57 -24.86
C ALA A 45 -4.85 25.54 -26.10
N GLU A 46 -4.16 26.64 -26.37
CA GLU A 46 -3.21 26.70 -27.49
C GLU A 46 -1.88 26.01 -27.17
N PHE A 47 -1.30 25.34 -28.16
CA PHE A 47 0.05 24.81 -28.14
C PHE A 47 0.91 25.56 -29.16
N ILE A 48 2.05 26.10 -28.72
CA ILE A 48 2.99 26.80 -29.60
C ILE A 48 4.05 25.79 -30.06
N ASN A 49 4.09 25.52 -31.35
CA ASN A 49 5.07 24.60 -31.92
C ASN A 49 6.45 25.26 -32.14
N VAL A 50 7.43 24.49 -32.60
CA VAL A 50 8.81 24.98 -32.87
C VAL A 50 8.88 26.06 -33.96
N PHE A 51 7.83 26.20 -34.76
CA PHE A 51 7.68 27.24 -35.79
C PHE A 51 6.98 28.50 -35.27
N SER A 52 6.68 28.57 -33.96
CA SER A 52 5.90 29.64 -33.33
C SER A 52 4.46 29.74 -33.83
N GLU A 53 3.91 28.66 -34.36
CA GLU A 53 2.51 28.57 -34.77
C GLU A 53 1.66 28.10 -33.60
N SER A 54 0.49 28.72 -33.43
CA SER A 54 -0.50 28.36 -32.43
C SER A 54 -1.41 27.26 -33.00
N VAL A 55 -1.48 26.13 -32.32
CA VAL A 55 -2.34 24.99 -32.68
C VAL A 55 -3.30 24.68 -31.53
N PRO A 56 -4.60 24.52 -31.78
CA PRO A 56 -5.54 24.09 -30.76
C PRO A 56 -5.18 22.71 -30.20
N ALA A 57 -4.99 22.62 -28.89
CA ALA A 57 -4.60 21.40 -28.20
C ALA A 57 -5.54 21.06 -27.05
N LEU A 58 -5.71 19.76 -26.82
CA LEU A 58 -6.31 19.21 -25.62
C LEU A 58 -5.19 18.78 -24.68
N TYR A 59 -5.11 19.41 -23.51
CA TYR A 59 -4.26 18.99 -22.41
C TYR A 59 -5.11 18.09 -21.50
N VAL A 60 -4.93 16.78 -21.61
CA VAL A 60 -5.74 15.78 -20.89
C VAL A 60 -4.84 14.91 -20.02
N LYS A 61 -5.35 14.48 -18.86
CA LYS A 61 -4.62 13.60 -17.94
C LYS A 61 -4.02 12.39 -18.67
N GLY A 62 -2.71 12.21 -18.48
CA GLY A 62 -1.98 11.04 -18.94
C GLY A 62 -2.19 9.83 -18.06
N SER A 63 -2.13 8.65 -18.68
CA SER A 63 -2.20 7.36 -17.98
C SER A 63 -1.10 7.25 -16.92
N GLY A 64 -1.47 6.80 -15.71
CA GLY A 64 -0.53 6.57 -14.59
C GLY A 64 -0.33 7.75 -13.63
N TRP A 65 -0.92 8.92 -13.90
CA TRP A 65 -0.88 10.07 -13.00
C TRP A 65 -2.03 10.07 -11.99
N ASP A 66 -1.74 10.48 -10.76
CA ASP A 66 -2.74 10.69 -9.70
C ASP A 66 -3.16 12.18 -9.68
N LEU A 67 -4.47 12.46 -9.77
CA LEU A 67 -4.99 13.84 -9.74
C LEU A 67 -4.60 14.59 -8.47
N ARG A 68 -4.42 13.90 -7.33
CA ARG A 68 -4.03 14.53 -6.07
C ARG A 68 -2.65 15.19 -6.16
N THR A 69 -1.74 14.62 -6.94
CA THR A 69 -0.35 15.06 -7.05
C THR A 69 0.03 15.45 -8.48
N ILE A 70 -0.95 15.57 -9.39
CA ILE A 70 -0.67 15.80 -10.81
C ILE A 70 0.06 17.12 -11.02
N GLU A 71 0.93 17.16 -12.01
CA GLU A 71 1.69 18.33 -12.45
C GLU A 71 1.42 18.60 -13.94
N ALA A 72 1.91 19.72 -14.46
CA ALA A 72 1.73 20.07 -15.88
C ALA A 72 2.21 18.97 -16.83
N ALA A 73 3.31 18.27 -16.50
CA ALA A 73 3.82 17.12 -17.26
C ALA A 73 2.84 15.93 -17.33
N GLY A 74 1.86 15.86 -16.42
CA GLY A 74 0.78 14.90 -16.43
C GLY A 74 -0.32 15.19 -17.44
N PHE A 75 -0.28 16.32 -18.15
CA PHE A 75 -1.24 16.72 -19.17
C PHE A 75 -0.56 16.83 -20.54
N PRO A 76 -0.30 15.71 -21.23
CA PRO A 76 0.27 15.74 -22.57
C PRO A 76 -0.61 16.55 -23.53
N PRO A 77 -0.03 17.46 -24.35
CA PRO A 77 -0.78 18.16 -25.38
C PRO A 77 -1.08 17.22 -26.55
N VAL A 78 -2.36 17.15 -26.92
CA VAL A 78 -2.87 16.33 -28.03
C VAL A 78 -3.57 17.24 -29.04
N ASP A 79 -3.40 17.00 -30.34
CA ASP A 79 -4.07 17.77 -31.40
C ASP A 79 -5.60 17.68 -31.28
N LEU A 80 -6.24 18.80 -30.91
CA LEU A 80 -7.69 18.84 -30.63
C LEU A 80 -8.51 18.60 -31.90
N ALA A 81 -8.12 19.20 -33.02
CA ALA A 81 -8.85 19.07 -34.28
C ALA A 81 -8.76 17.63 -34.80
N TYR A 82 -7.62 16.97 -34.60
CA TYR A 82 -7.46 15.57 -34.92
C TYR A 82 -8.37 14.66 -34.06
N LEU A 83 -8.41 14.88 -32.74
CA LEU A 83 -9.30 14.10 -31.85
C LEU A 83 -10.78 14.27 -32.18
N GLN A 84 -11.22 15.48 -32.52
CA GLN A 84 -12.61 15.73 -32.95
C GLN A 84 -12.95 14.97 -34.23
N ARG A 85 -12.01 14.87 -35.18
CA ARG A 85 -12.17 14.06 -36.40
C ARG A 85 -12.23 12.56 -36.10
N LEU A 86 -11.45 12.08 -35.13
CA LEU A 86 -11.56 10.70 -34.66
C LEU A 86 -12.95 10.43 -34.08
N GLY A 87 -13.49 11.36 -33.26
CA GLY A 87 -14.81 11.25 -32.67
C GLY A 87 -15.97 11.19 -33.69
N ALA A 88 -15.75 11.63 -34.93
CA ALA A 88 -16.72 11.56 -36.02
C ALA A 88 -16.68 10.23 -36.82
N LEU A 89 -15.77 9.32 -36.49
CA LEU A 89 -15.71 8.00 -37.11
C LEU A 89 -16.91 7.13 -36.68
N ALA A 90 -17.29 6.16 -37.52
CA ALA A 90 -18.35 5.21 -37.17
C ALA A 90 -17.87 4.17 -36.14
N GLU A 91 -16.64 3.68 -36.33
CA GLU A 91 -16.00 2.62 -35.54
C GLU A 91 -14.49 2.85 -35.45
N LEU A 92 -13.91 2.49 -34.32
CA LEU A 92 -12.46 2.51 -34.08
C LEU A 92 -12.12 1.41 -33.07
N SER A 93 -11.17 0.53 -33.43
CA SER A 93 -10.71 -0.53 -32.51
C SER A 93 -9.87 0.06 -31.38
N ASP A 94 -9.80 -0.59 -30.22
CA ASP A 94 -8.98 -0.12 -29.09
C ASP A 94 -7.49 0.02 -29.44
N THR A 95 -6.98 -0.91 -30.24
CA THR A 95 -5.58 -0.90 -30.69
C THR A 95 -5.31 0.28 -31.60
N ASP A 96 -6.22 0.57 -32.53
CA ASP A 96 -6.09 1.72 -33.42
C ASP A 96 -6.33 3.02 -32.66
N MET A 97 -7.28 3.06 -31.73
CA MET A 97 -7.54 4.22 -30.86
C MET A 97 -6.28 4.62 -30.11
N MET A 98 -5.63 3.70 -29.38
CA MET A 98 -4.37 3.98 -28.70
C MET A 98 -3.29 4.50 -29.64
N ARG A 99 -3.16 3.88 -30.82
CA ARG A 99 -2.17 4.28 -31.83
C ARG A 99 -2.44 5.70 -32.31
N GLN A 100 -3.70 6.03 -32.64
CA GLN A 100 -4.08 7.37 -33.10
C GLN A 100 -3.90 8.41 -31.99
N LEU A 101 -4.26 8.08 -30.75
CA LEU A 101 -4.04 8.94 -29.58
C LEU A 101 -2.55 9.25 -29.38
N ARG A 102 -1.66 8.26 -29.55
CA ARG A 102 -0.21 8.47 -29.52
C ARG A 102 0.32 9.27 -30.70
N LEU A 103 -0.22 9.07 -31.91
CA LEU A 103 0.15 9.83 -33.09
C LEU A 103 -0.29 11.30 -33.00
N ALA A 104 -1.35 11.58 -32.26
CA ALA A 104 -1.88 12.92 -32.05
C ALA A 104 -1.12 13.75 -30.99
N LEU A 105 -0.11 13.16 -30.31
CA LEU A 105 0.72 13.88 -29.36
C LEU A 105 1.53 14.97 -30.06
N LEU A 106 1.40 16.20 -29.56
CA LEU A 106 2.22 17.33 -29.99
C LEU A 106 3.59 17.34 -29.30
N ASP A 107 3.68 16.70 -28.12
CA ASP A 107 4.93 16.36 -27.45
C ASP A 107 5.11 14.84 -27.37
N PRO A 108 6.02 14.26 -28.18
CA PRO A 108 6.29 12.82 -28.18
C PRO A 108 6.85 12.28 -26.86
N ALA A 109 7.43 13.12 -26.00
CA ALA A 109 7.95 12.71 -24.69
C ALA A 109 6.84 12.59 -23.63
N GLY A 110 5.64 13.10 -23.93
CA GLY A 110 4.49 13.05 -23.03
C GLY A 110 4.00 11.63 -22.71
N PRO A 111 3.31 11.45 -21.57
CA PRO A 111 2.66 10.18 -21.25
C PRO A 111 1.56 9.85 -22.26
N THR A 112 1.10 8.60 -22.30
CA THR A 112 -0.06 8.22 -23.13
C THR A 112 -1.29 8.99 -22.62
N PRO A 113 -2.04 9.72 -23.46
CA PRO A 113 -3.28 10.37 -23.03
C PRO A 113 -4.34 9.33 -22.61
N SER A 114 -5.31 9.73 -21.79
CA SER A 114 -6.43 8.86 -21.38
C SER A 114 -7.18 8.29 -22.60
N VAL A 115 -7.72 7.07 -22.45
CA VAL A 115 -8.64 6.46 -23.43
C VAL A 115 -9.89 7.30 -23.67
N GLU A 116 -10.24 8.18 -22.72
CA GLU A 116 -11.37 9.10 -22.81
C GLU A 116 -11.01 10.44 -23.47
N ALA A 117 -9.78 10.62 -23.97
CA ALA A 117 -9.36 11.88 -24.60
C ALA A 117 -10.29 12.31 -25.76
N ILE A 118 -10.82 11.35 -26.51
CA ILE A 118 -11.79 11.62 -27.59
C ILE A 118 -13.09 12.21 -27.01
N LEU A 119 -13.60 11.65 -25.91
CA LEU A 119 -14.78 12.17 -25.21
C LEU A 119 -14.53 13.61 -24.71
N HIS A 120 -13.38 13.84 -24.08
CA HIS A 120 -13.00 15.19 -23.63
C HIS A 120 -12.88 16.20 -24.80
N ALA A 121 -12.51 15.74 -26.00
CA ALA A 121 -12.39 16.58 -27.19
C ALA A 121 -13.75 16.96 -27.83
N ILE A 122 -14.75 16.06 -27.79
CA ILE A 122 -16.07 16.30 -28.37
C ILE A 122 -16.97 17.19 -27.48
N ILE A 123 -16.73 17.22 -26.17
CA ILE A 123 -17.39 18.17 -25.27
C ILE A 123 -16.89 19.57 -25.64
N PRO A 124 -17.77 20.51 -26.06
CA PRO A 124 -17.34 21.79 -26.64
C PRO A 124 -16.68 22.72 -25.62
N CYS A 125 -17.02 22.56 -24.34
CA CYS A 125 -16.53 23.43 -23.28
C CYS A 125 -15.02 23.32 -23.05
N LYS A 126 -14.40 24.43 -22.63
CA LYS A 126 -12.96 24.51 -22.40
C LYS A 126 -12.42 23.56 -21.32
N TYR A 127 -13.03 23.57 -20.14
CA TYR A 127 -12.65 22.71 -19.02
C TYR A 127 -13.64 21.56 -18.90
N VAL A 128 -13.11 20.35 -18.74
CA VAL A 128 -13.90 19.13 -18.56
C VAL A 128 -13.32 18.35 -17.38
N ASP A 129 -14.18 18.00 -16.44
CA ASP A 129 -13.88 17.23 -15.25
C ASP A 129 -14.67 15.93 -15.28
N HIS A 130 -14.00 14.80 -15.02
CA HIS A 130 -14.61 13.49 -14.90
C HIS A 130 -14.20 12.86 -13.57
N THR A 131 -15.19 12.42 -12.78
CA THR A 131 -14.96 11.76 -11.49
C THR A 131 -15.85 10.53 -11.33
N HIS A 132 -15.42 9.63 -10.46
CA HIS A 132 -16.15 8.42 -10.07
C HIS A 132 -16.85 8.66 -8.73
N ALA A 133 -17.58 9.77 -8.62
CA ALA A 133 -18.09 10.25 -7.35
C ALA A 133 -18.98 9.21 -6.65
N ASP A 134 -18.59 8.81 -5.44
CA ASP A 134 -19.22 7.71 -4.70
C ASP A 134 -20.73 7.88 -4.63
N ALA A 135 -21.20 9.08 -4.30
CA ALA A 135 -22.62 9.34 -4.10
C ALA A 135 -23.43 9.19 -5.40
N VAL A 136 -22.89 9.66 -6.52
CA VAL A 136 -23.57 9.55 -7.82
C VAL A 136 -23.59 8.10 -8.28
N VAL A 137 -22.45 7.42 -8.18
CA VAL A 137 -22.35 6.01 -8.60
C VAL A 137 -23.20 5.12 -7.68
N THR A 138 -23.25 5.41 -6.37
CA THR A 138 -24.11 4.70 -5.42
C THR A 138 -25.58 4.77 -5.83
N LEU A 139 -26.09 5.96 -6.17
CA LEU A 139 -27.45 6.11 -6.67
C LEU A 139 -27.64 5.41 -8.02
N SER A 140 -26.65 5.49 -8.91
CA SER A 140 -26.72 4.80 -10.21
C SER A 140 -26.81 3.28 -10.08
N ASN A 141 -26.17 2.70 -9.06
CA ASN A 141 -26.13 1.26 -8.79
C ASN A 141 -27.28 0.80 -7.86
N THR A 142 -28.37 1.57 -7.77
CA THR A 142 -29.59 1.13 -7.08
C THR A 142 -30.67 0.73 -8.09
N PRO A 143 -31.58 -0.19 -7.73
CA PRO A 143 -32.74 -0.47 -8.56
C PRO A 143 -33.54 0.82 -8.85
N GLY A 144 -33.68 1.20 -10.12
CA GLY A 144 -34.29 2.47 -10.53
C GLY A 144 -33.36 3.69 -10.42
N GLY A 145 -32.04 3.48 -10.45
CA GLY A 145 -31.03 4.54 -10.34
C GLY A 145 -31.15 5.62 -11.41
N THR A 146 -31.60 5.27 -12.61
CA THR A 146 -31.87 6.22 -13.71
C THR A 146 -32.92 7.23 -13.32
N GLU A 147 -34.09 6.76 -12.85
CA GLU A 147 -35.20 7.60 -12.44
C GLU A 147 -34.83 8.45 -11.21
N LEU A 148 -34.12 7.85 -10.24
CA LEU A 148 -33.66 8.57 -9.05
C LEU A 148 -32.71 9.71 -9.37
N LEU A 149 -31.78 9.50 -10.31
CA LEU A 149 -30.85 10.53 -10.75
C LEU A 149 -31.55 11.59 -11.59
N GLN A 150 -32.50 11.20 -12.45
CA GLN A 150 -33.28 12.14 -13.27
C GLN A 150 -34.13 13.06 -12.40
N ASP A 151 -34.81 12.49 -11.39
CA ASP A 151 -35.61 13.25 -10.43
C ASP A 151 -34.76 14.21 -9.59
N LEU A 152 -33.50 13.84 -9.32
CA LEU A 152 -32.59 14.62 -8.49
C LEU A 152 -31.91 15.76 -9.26
N LEU A 153 -31.35 15.46 -10.44
CA LEU A 153 -30.48 16.35 -11.19
C LEU A 153 -31.23 17.13 -12.28
N GLY A 154 -32.45 16.71 -12.62
CA GLY A 154 -33.32 17.40 -13.58
C GLY A 154 -32.75 17.45 -14.99
N ASP A 155 -33.24 18.40 -15.78
CA ASP A 155 -32.89 18.54 -17.21
C ASP A 155 -31.52 19.21 -17.45
N GLU A 156 -30.83 19.65 -16.39
CA GLU A 156 -29.49 20.26 -16.47
C GLU A 156 -28.38 19.19 -16.56
N VAL A 157 -28.72 17.91 -16.40
CA VAL A 157 -27.76 16.79 -16.47
C VAL A 157 -28.29 15.71 -17.39
N LEU A 158 -27.49 15.32 -18.37
CA LEU A 158 -27.81 14.23 -19.28
C LEU A 158 -27.43 12.89 -18.62
N ILE A 159 -28.38 11.97 -18.51
CA ILE A 159 -28.16 10.63 -17.94
C ILE A 159 -28.13 9.60 -19.07
N LEU A 160 -27.02 8.88 -19.19
CA LEU A 160 -26.82 7.87 -20.24
C LEU A 160 -26.59 6.48 -19.63
N PRO A 161 -27.06 5.41 -20.29
CA PRO A 161 -26.83 4.05 -19.84
C PRO A 161 -25.35 3.70 -19.95
N TYR A 162 -24.90 2.74 -19.13
CA TYR A 162 -23.54 2.25 -19.14
C TYR A 162 -23.11 1.78 -20.53
N THR A 163 -21.88 2.11 -20.90
CA THR A 163 -21.18 1.53 -22.03
C THR A 163 -19.69 1.41 -21.69
N MET A 164 -19.00 0.53 -22.39
CA MET A 164 -17.56 0.32 -22.22
C MET A 164 -16.79 1.64 -22.46
N PRO A 165 -15.85 2.02 -21.56
CA PRO A 165 -15.03 3.22 -21.73
C PRO A 165 -14.27 3.26 -23.06
N GLY A 166 -13.86 4.45 -23.49
CA GLY A 166 -13.12 4.65 -24.74
C GLY A 166 -14.00 5.10 -25.91
N PHE A 167 -13.76 4.58 -27.11
CA PHE A 167 -14.38 5.10 -28.34
C PHE A 167 -15.90 4.94 -28.37
N VAL A 168 -16.42 3.80 -27.92
CA VAL A 168 -17.86 3.52 -27.91
C VAL A 168 -18.60 4.51 -27.00
N LEU A 169 -18.00 4.83 -25.85
CA LEU A 169 -18.50 5.85 -24.95
C LEU A 169 -18.50 7.24 -25.59
N ALA A 170 -17.40 7.64 -26.22
CA ALA A 170 -17.33 8.92 -26.92
C ALA A 170 -18.43 9.03 -28.00
N ARG A 171 -18.68 7.95 -28.75
CA ARG A 171 -19.74 7.90 -29.76
C ARG A 171 -21.13 8.04 -29.15
N GLN A 172 -21.43 7.33 -28.06
CA GLN A 172 -22.73 7.41 -27.39
C GLN A 172 -23.02 8.84 -26.93
N VAL A 173 -22.04 9.52 -26.33
CA VAL A 173 -22.18 10.92 -25.92
C VAL A 173 -22.35 11.83 -27.13
N ALA A 174 -21.57 11.65 -28.21
CA ALA A 174 -21.71 12.42 -29.44
C ALA A 174 -23.12 12.30 -30.03
N GLU A 175 -23.66 11.08 -30.14
CA GLU A 175 -25.01 10.81 -30.64
C GLU A 175 -26.09 11.43 -29.74
N ALA A 176 -25.97 11.28 -28.42
CA ALA A 176 -26.94 11.80 -27.47
C ALA A 176 -26.97 13.34 -27.42
N THR A 177 -25.90 14.00 -27.86
CA THR A 177 -25.74 15.46 -27.77
C THR A 177 -25.91 16.20 -29.11
N LEU A 178 -26.21 15.50 -30.21
CA LEU A 178 -26.39 16.08 -31.55
C LEU A 178 -27.42 17.24 -31.61
N HIS A 179 -28.43 17.19 -30.74
CA HIS A 179 -29.53 18.17 -30.70
C HIS A 179 -29.72 18.79 -29.31
N VAL A 180 -28.71 18.65 -28.44
CA VAL A 180 -28.77 19.19 -27.09
C VAL A 180 -28.10 20.55 -27.04
N ASP A 181 -28.73 21.46 -26.30
CA ASP A 181 -28.18 22.79 -26.01
C ASP A 181 -27.15 22.66 -24.88
N TRP A 182 -25.85 22.67 -25.24
CA TRP A 182 -24.74 22.56 -24.29
C TRP A 182 -24.70 23.69 -23.26
N GLU A 183 -25.29 24.86 -23.55
CA GLU A 183 -25.35 25.97 -22.59
C GLU A 183 -26.29 25.68 -21.41
N ARG A 184 -27.21 24.72 -21.56
CA ARG A 184 -28.13 24.28 -20.50
C ARG A 184 -27.59 23.14 -19.66
N LEU A 185 -26.62 22.40 -20.18
CA LEU A 185 -26.05 21.26 -19.49
C LEU A 185 -24.94 21.68 -18.53
N LYS A 186 -25.04 21.24 -17.28
CA LYS A 186 -23.97 21.35 -16.28
C LYS A 186 -23.12 20.09 -16.20
N GLY A 187 -23.64 18.96 -16.66
CA GLY A 187 -22.93 17.69 -16.64
C GLY A 187 -23.60 16.54 -17.38
N ILE A 188 -22.89 15.42 -17.42
CA ILE A 188 -23.35 14.14 -17.96
C ILE A 188 -23.09 13.07 -16.90
N VAL A 189 -24.07 12.24 -16.59
CA VAL A 189 -23.91 11.05 -15.74
C VAL A 189 -23.96 9.81 -16.60
N LEU A 190 -22.95 8.98 -16.47
CA LEU A 190 -22.89 7.65 -17.05
C LEU A 190 -23.21 6.65 -15.94
N LEU A 191 -24.32 5.92 -16.08
CA LEU A 191 -24.71 4.91 -15.08
C LEU A 191 -23.57 3.92 -14.85
N HIS A 192 -23.37 3.51 -13.59
CA HIS A 192 -22.32 2.61 -13.13
C HIS A 192 -20.87 3.09 -13.30
N HIS A 193 -20.62 4.23 -13.93
CA HIS A 193 -19.27 4.71 -14.25
C HIS A 193 -18.93 5.99 -13.48
N GLY A 194 -19.69 7.06 -13.67
CA GLY A 194 -19.36 8.33 -13.03
C GLY A 194 -20.04 9.54 -13.64
N ILE A 195 -19.48 10.71 -13.35
CA ILE A 195 -20.03 12.02 -13.71
C ILE A 195 -18.99 12.87 -14.44
N PHE A 196 -19.43 13.57 -15.46
CA PHE A 196 -18.70 14.61 -16.17
C PHE A 196 -19.32 15.97 -15.86
N THR A 197 -18.51 16.97 -15.56
CA THR A 197 -18.92 18.37 -15.56
C THR A 197 -18.00 19.18 -16.45
N PHE A 198 -18.50 20.30 -16.94
CA PHE A 198 -17.77 21.11 -17.89
C PHE A 198 -18.22 22.56 -17.87
N HIS A 199 -17.32 23.46 -18.22
CA HIS A 199 -17.59 24.90 -18.38
C HIS A 199 -16.44 25.60 -19.13
N GLU A 200 -16.65 26.84 -19.55
CA GLU A 200 -15.59 27.72 -20.07
C GLU A 200 -14.56 28.14 -19.01
N GLU A 201 -14.93 28.04 -17.73
CA GLU A 201 -14.14 28.51 -16.60
C GLU A 201 -13.87 27.35 -15.63
N ALA A 202 -12.62 27.19 -15.19
CA ALA A 202 -12.21 26.09 -14.33
C ALA A 202 -12.97 26.07 -12.99
N GLU A 203 -13.23 27.24 -12.40
CA GLU A 203 -13.97 27.37 -11.14
C GLU A 203 -15.40 26.85 -11.26
N GLN A 204 -16.08 27.18 -12.36
CA GLN A 204 -17.46 26.79 -12.55
C GLN A 204 -17.57 25.30 -12.89
N SER A 205 -16.66 24.74 -13.68
CA SER A 205 -16.59 23.29 -13.95
C SER A 205 -16.43 22.49 -12.65
N TYR A 206 -15.49 22.93 -11.79
CA TYR A 206 -15.29 22.34 -10.47
C TYR A 206 -16.50 22.55 -9.55
N SER A 207 -17.08 23.74 -9.53
CA SER A 207 -18.23 24.06 -8.68
C SER A 207 -19.47 23.25 -9.07
N ASN A 208 -19.71 23.04 -10.37
CA ASN A 208 -20.75 22.15 -10.87
C ASN A 208 -20.56 20.72 -10.33
N MET A 209 -19.32 20.20 -10.34
CA MET A 209 -19.02 18.88 -9.79
C MET A 209 -19.40 18.79 -8.31
N ILE A 210 -18.97 19.78 -7.51
CA ILE A 210 -19.26 19.81 -6.08
C ILE A 210 -20.76 19.95 -5.81
N GLU A 211 -21.47 20.77 -6.58
CA GLU A 211 -22.92 20.98 -6.46
C GLU A 211 -23.69 19.68 -6.72
N LEU A 212 -23.50 19.08 -7.90
CA LEU A 212 -24.23 17.88 -8.33
C LEU A 212 -23.95 16.68 -7.41
N VAL A 213 -22.69 16.48 -7.01
CA VAL A 213 -22.34 15.42 -6.05
C VAL A 213 -22.92 15.72 -4.67
N SER A 214 -22.95 16.98 -4.23
CA SER A 214 -23.57 17.35 -2.94
C SER A 214 -25.07 17.10 -2.93
N MET A 215 -25.76 17.24 -4.06
CA MET A 215 -27.17 16.87 -4.18
C MET A 215 -27.35 15.36 -3.98
N ALA A 216 -26.49 14.53 -4.58
CA ALA A 216 -26.49 13.08 -4.40
C ALA A 216 -26.19 12.68 -2.95
N GLU A 217 -25.18 13.28 -2.31
CA GLU A 217 -24.86 13.04 -0.89
C GLU A 217 -26.04 13.37 0.03
N LYS A 218 -26.70 14.51 -0.19
CA LYS A 218 -27.89 14.90 0.57
C LYS A 218 -29.03 13.91 0.38
N ARG A 219 -29.21 13.40 -0.84
CA ARG A 219 -30.23 12.40 -1.14
C ARG A 219 -29.96 11.10 -0.38
N LEU A 220 -28.73 10.60 -0.40
CA LEU A 220 -28.33 9.39 0.32
C LEU A 220 -28.50 9.55 1.83
N ALA A 221 -28.17 10.72 2.39
CA ALA A 221 -28.34 11.02 3.81
C ALA A 221 -29.81 11.03 4.30
N THR A 222 -30.80 10.97 3.40
CA THR A 222 -32.23 10.90 3.79
C THR A 222 -32.64 9.55 4.39
N ARG A 223 -31.82 8.51 4.24
CA ARG A 223 -32.10 7.17 4.78
C ARG A 223 -30.96 6.71 5.69
N SER A 224 -31.30 5.96 6.75
CA SER A 224 -30.32 5.40 7.67
C SER A 224 -29.59 4.23 7.03
N VAL A 225 -28.27 4.22 7.13
CA VAL A 225 -27.42 3.12 6.65
C VAL A 225 -27.60 1.90 7.56
N PRO A 226 -27.88 0.71 7.02
CA PRO A 226 -27.89 -0.53 7.79
C PRO A 226 -26.49 -0.82 8.35
N CYS A 227 -26.41 -1.02 9.67
CA CYS A 227 -25.18 -1.37 10.36
C CYS A 227 -25.45 -2.47 11.40
N GLY A 228 -24.61 -3.50 11.44
CA GLY A 228 -24.68 -4.53 12.46
C GLY A 228 -24.18 -4.02 13.83
N PRO A 229 -24.50 -4.74 14.92
CA PRO A 229 -24.01 -4.38 16.25
C PRO A 229 -22.48 -4.51 16.34
N THR A 230 -21.79 -3.43 16.68
CA THR A 230 -20.35 -3.45 16.92
C THR A 230 -20.06 -4.07 18.29
N GLN A 231 -19.52 -5.28 18.33
CA GLN A 231 -18.95 -5.85 19.55
C GLN A 231 -17.43 -5.77 19.49
N HIS A 232 -16.80 -5.26 20.56
CA HIS A 232 -15.36 -5.38 20.72
C HIS A 232 -15.00 -6.85 20.95
N LEU A 233 -14.52 -7.52 19.91
CA LEU A 233 -14.00 -8.87 20.00
C LEU A 233 -12.74 -8.89 20.84
N VAL A 234 -12.82 -9.58 21.99
CA VAL A 234 -11.65 -9.99 22.77
C VAL A 234 -10.86 -10.97 21.92
N THR A 235 -9.64 -10.59 21.54
CA THR A 235 -8.77 -11.46 20.75
C THR A 235 -8.15 -12.51 21.65
N SER A 236 -8.32 -13.78 21.29
CA SER A 236 -7.47 -14.85 21.76
C SER A 236 -6.41 -15.05 20.67
N GLY A 237 -5.12 -15.25 20.96
CA GLY A 237 -4.08 -15.36 19.91
C GLY A 237 -4.33 -16.44 18.82
N GLN A 238 -5.42 -17.20 18.91
CA GLN A 238 -5.94 -18.10 17.90
C GLN A 238 -6.37 -17.36 16.62
N GLU A 239 -7.01 -16.19 16.72
CA GLU A 239 -7.42 -15.41 15.55
C GLU A 239 -6.22 -14.93 14.73
N GLU A 240 -5.21 -14.37 15.40
CA GLU A 240 -3.97 -13.93 14.77
C GLU A 240 -3.25 -15.09 14.09
N LEU A 241 -3.22 -16.27 14.72
CA LEU A 241 -2.62 -17.47 14.10
C LEU A 241 -3.44 -17.94 12.89
N ALA A 242 -4.76 -17.83 12.92
CA ALA A 242 -5.62 -18.16 11.78
C ALA A 242 -5.35 -17.21 10.59
N LEU A 243 -5.13 -15.92 10.87
CA LEU A 243 -4.73 -14.93 9.87
C LEU A 243 -3.35 -15.25 9.26
N ALA A 244 -2.39 -15.70 10.06
CA ALA A 244 -1.09 -16.16 9.56
C ALA A 244 -1.19 -17.37 8.64
N LYS A 245 -2.06 -18.32 8.96
CA LYS A 245 -2.37 -19.45 8.07
C LYS A 245 -3.03 -19.02 6.77
N LEU A 246 -3.95 -18.05 6.83
CA LEU A 246 -4.54 -17.45 5.63
C LEU A 246 -3.46 -16.82 4.75
N ARG A 247 -2.57 -16.01 5.34
CA ARG A 247 -1.48 -15.36 4.62
C ARG A 247 -0.56 -16.36 3.93
N LYS A 248 -0.24 -17.47 4.59
CA LYS A 248 0.57 -18.56 4.01
C LYS A 248 -0.12 -19.19 2.80
N ALA A 249 -1.40 -19.52 2.94
CA ALA A 249 -2.19 -20.10 1.86
C ALA A 249 -2.34 -19.11 0.68
N ALA A 250 -2.55 -17.83 0.97
CA ALA A 250 -2.61 -16.76 -0.02
C ALA A 250 -1.27 -16.58 -0.75
N SER A 251 -0.15 -16.63 -0.04
CA SER A 251 1.20 -16.56 -0.63
C SER A 251 1.45 -17.74 -1.58
N GLN A 252 1.02 -18.95 -1.21
CA GLN A 252 1.12 -20.13 -2.08
C GLN A 252 0.26 -20.00 -3.34
N LEU A 253 -0.96 -19.48 -3.20
CA LEU A 253 -1.88 -19.27 -4.32
C LEU A 253 -1.39 -18.17 -5.27
N PHE A 254 -0.80 -17.11 -4.72
CA PHE A 254 -0.24 -15.99 -5.48
C PHE A 254 1.13 -16.31 -6.09
N GLY A 255 1.89 -17.24 -5.50
CA GLY A 255 3.23 -17.64 -5.95
C GLY A 255 4.37 -16.76 -5.43
N ALA A 256 4.10 -15.88 -4.46
CA ALA A 256 5.09 -15.06 -3.76
C ALA A 256 4.56 -14.63 -2.38
N ALA A 257 5.42 -14.09 -1.52
CA ALA A 257 4.97 -13.46 -0.27
C ALA A 257 3.96 -12.35 -0.54
N VAL A 258 2.94 -12.26 0.31
CA VAL A 258 1.88 -11.24 0.28
C VAL A 258 1.65 -10.69 1.68
N LEU A 259 1.00 -9.54 1.78
CA LEU A 259 0.53 -8.98 3.04
C LEU A 259 -0.96 -9.25 3.20
N VAL A 260 -1.37 -9.48 4.45
CA VAL A 260 -2.79 -9.61 4.82
C VAL A 260 -3.08 -8.66 5.98
N GLN A 261 -4.05 -7.77 5.85
CA GLN A 261 -4.47 -6.87 6.92
C GLN A 261 -5.86 -7.26 7.41
N TRP A 262 -6.03 -7.32 8.73
CA TRP A 262 -7.33 -7.48 9.39
C TRP A 262 -7.78 -6.13 9.96
N ASP A 263 -8.83 -5.58 9.36
CA ASP A 263 -9.45 -4.33 9.79
C ASP A 263 -10.59 -4.60 10.75
N LYS A 264 -10.37 -4.16 11.99
CA LYS A 264 -11.31 -4.26 13.12
C LYS A 264 -11.93 -2.91 13.50
N SER A 265 -11.85 -1.93 12.61
CA SER A 265 -12.53 -0.65 12.82
C SER A 265 -14.04 -0.86 12.99
N GLU A 266 -14.70 0.06 13.67
CA GLU A 266 -16.14 0.00 13.91
C GLU A 266 -16.95 -0.20 12.60
N PRO A 267 -16.67 0.53 11.50
CA PRO A 267 -17.36 0.28 10.22
C PRO A 267 -17.13 -1.12 9.66
N ALA A 268 -15.91 -1.64 9.72
CA ALA A 268 -15.57 -2.98 9.22
C ALA A 268 -16.27 -4.08 10.01
N CYS A 269 -16.27 -3.99 11.34
CA CYS A 269 -17.00 -4.90 12.21
C CYS A 269 -18.52 -4.78 12.05
N GLY A 270 -19.04 -3.56 11.88
CA GLY A 270 -20.46 -3.30 11.64
C GLY A 270 -20.95 -3.92 10.32
N PHE A 271 -20.15 -3.85 9.25
CA PHE A 271 -20.43 -4.55 7.99
C PHE A 271 -20.39 -6.07 8.17
N ALA A 272 -19.34 -6.59 8.81
CA ALA A 272 -19.15 -8.02 8.99
C ALA A 272 -20.22 -8.68 9.90
N ALA A 273 -20.92 -7.89 10.71
CA ALA A 273 -22.01 -8.32 11.58
C ALA A 273 -23.39 -8.33 10.89
N LEU A 274 -23.51 -7.90 9.63
CA LEU A 274 -24.76 -7.99 8.87
C LEU A 274 -25.09 -9.45 8.52
N GLU A 275 -26.36 -9.85 8.64
CA GLU A 275 -26.81 -11.21 8.32
C GLU A 275 -26.55 -11.60 6.85
N ASN A 276 -26.57 -10.62 5.95
CA ASN A 276 -26.32 -10.79 4.52
C ASN A 276 -24.90 -10.34 4.10
N ALA A 277 -23.95 -10.14 5.03
CA ALA A 277 -22.60 -9.67 4.71
C ALA A 277 -21.88 -10.53 3.65
N ALA A 278 -22.07 -11.86 3.72
CA ALA A 278 -21.48 -12.81 2.77
C ALA A 278 -21.98 -12.62 1.33
N ASP A 279 -23.22 -12.21 1.16
CA ASP A 279 -23.82 -11.90 -0.14
C ASP A 279 -23.37 -10.51 -0.62
N LEU A 280 -23.47 -9.49 0.25
CA LEU A 280 -23.11 -8.11 -0.07
C LEU A 280 -21.68 -7.97 -0.58
N VAL A 281 -20.70 -8.63 0.07
CA VAL A 281 -19.28 -8.56 -0.34
C VAL A 281 -19.03 -9.14 -1.74
N GLN A 282 -19.96 -9.96 -2.25
CA GLN A 282 -19.85 -10.59 -3.56
C GLN A 282 -20.55 -9.83 -4.68
N ARG A 283 -21.39 -8.82 -4.39
CA ARG A 283 -22.27 -8.22 -5.42
C ARG A 283 -21.58 -7.35 -6.48
N GLY A 284 -20.33 -6.94 -6.26
CA GLY A 284 -19.55 -6.20 -7.27
C GLY A 284 -18.99 -4.88 -6.77
N PRO A 285 -18.07 -4.28 -7.53
CA PRO A 285 -17.41 -3.03 -7.17
C PRO A 285 -18.30 -1.81 -7.39
N LEU A 286 -17.93 -0.68 -6.79
CA LEU A 286 -18.57 0.62 -6.99
C LEU A 286 -18.58 1.04 -8.47
N THR A 287 -17.42 0.98 -9.13
CA THR A 287 -17.26 1.21 -10.57
C THR A 287 -16.57 0.01 -11.22
N PRO A 288 -16.76 -0.22 -12.53
CA PRO A 288 -16.03 -1.26 -13.25
C PRO A 288 -14.51 -1.12 -13.14
N ASP A 289 -13.98 0.11 -13.18
CA ASP A 289 -12.56 0.41 -13.07
C ASP A 289 -11.92 -0.12 -11.78
N HIS A 290 -12.68 -0.15 -10.68
CA HIS A 290 -12.17 -0.69 -9.42
C HIS A 290 -11.86 -2.19 -9.49
N SER A 291 -12.50 -2.94 -10.40
CA SER A 291 -12.31 -4.39 -10.55
C SER A 291 -10.85 -4.79 -10.84
N ILE A 292 -10.08 -3.94 -11.53
CA ILE A 292 -8.68 -4.23 -11.82
C ILE A 292 -7.80 -4.19 -10.56
N HIS A 293 -8.23 -3.43 -9.56
CA HIS A 293 -7.54 -3.30 -8.28
C HIS A 293 -8.04 -4.29 -7.24
N THR A 294 -9.36 -4.53 -7.17
CA THR A 294 -10.01 -5.29 -6.09
C THR A 294 -10.59 -6.64 -6.50
N LYS A 295 -10.55 -6.99 -7.80
CA LYS A 295 -11.34 -8.08 -8.40
C LYS A 295 -12.86 -7.78 -8.42
N PRO A 296 -13.64 -8.48 -9.26
CA PRO A 296 -15.09 -8.27 -9.39
C PRO A 296 -15.91 -8.63 -8.14
N PHE A 297 -15.33 -9.30 -7.14
CA PHE A 297 -16.02 -9.66 -5.89
C PHE A 297 -15.01 -10.02 -4.80
N GLY A 298 -15.43 -9.84 -3.54
CA GLY A 298 -14.63 -10.22 -2.37
C GLY A 298 -14.83 -11.67 -1.93
N ALA A 299 -13.95 -12.15 -1.06
CA ALA A 299 -14.06 -13.45 -0.41
C ALA A 299 -14.96 -13.41 0.83
N VAL A 300 -15.50 -14.58 1.19
CA VAL A 300 -16.20 -14.80 2.45
C VAL A 300 -15.33 -15.71 3.30
N PHE A 301 -15.06 -15.30 4.53
CA PHE A 301 -14.29 -16.06 5.51
C PHE A 301 -15.14 -16.35 6.74
N GLU A 302 -15.18 -17.62 7.14
CA GLU A 302 -15.92 -18.11 8.30
C GLU A 302 -14.91 -18.57 9.37
N ASP A 303 -14.86 -19.87 9.63
CA ASP A 303 -14.00 -20.45 10.67
C ASP A 303 -12.64 -20.93 10.15
N ASN A 304 -12.56 -21.35 8.89
CA ASN A 304 -11.35 -21.97 8.32
C ASN A 304 -10.83 -21.18 7.11
N LEU A 305 -10.16 -20.07 7.40
CA LEU A 305 -9.70 -19.11 6.38
C LEU A 305 -8.93 -19.76 5.20
N PRO A 306 -8.01 -20.73 5.38
CA PRO A 306 -7.37 -21.39 4.24
C PRO A 306 -8.33 -22.18 3.33
N SER A 307 -9.34 -22.84 3.90
CA SER A 307 -10.37 -23.55 3.14
C SER A 307 -11.27 -22.57 2.39
N ASP A 308 -11.66 -21.49 3.06
CA ASP A 308 -12.52 -20.45 2.51
C ASP A 308 -11.83 -19.70 1.36
N LEU A 309 -10.51 -19.46 1.49
CA LEU A 309 -9.67 -18.96 0.40
C LEU A 309 -9.71 -19.88 -0.83
N ALA A 310 -9.65 -21.21 -0.62
CA ALA A 310 -9.72 -22.17 -1.72
C ALA A 310 -11.09 -22.16 -2.40
N GLN A 311 -12.17 -21.91 -1.66
CA GLN A 311 -13.52 -21.73 -2.21
C GLN A 311 -13.58 -20.48 -3.10
N PHE A 312 -13.04 -19.34 -2.63
CA PHE A 312 -12.93 -18.15 -3.47
C PHE A 312 -12.16 -18.42 -4.77
N ALA A 313 -11.01 -19.12 -4.66
CA ALA A 313 -10.20 -19.46 -5.83
C ALA A 313 -10.97 -20.31 -6.86
N ALA A 314 -11.81 -21.24 -6.39
CA ALA A 314 -12.69 -22.04 -7.25
C ALA A 314 -13.81 -21.20 -7.89
N LEU A 315 -14.43 -20.29 -7.12
CA LEU A 315 -15.45 -19.36 -7.64
C LEU A 315 -14.87 -18.44 -8.73
N TYR A 316 -13.70 -17.86 -8.49
CA TYR A 316 -13.03 -17.01 -9.48
C TYR A 316 -12.60 -17.80 -10.72
N ARG A 317 -12.17 -19.05 -10.57
CA ARG A 317 -11.90 -19.95 -11.70
C ARG A 317 -13.15 -20.19 -12.55
N ALA A 318 -14.28 -20.49 -11.92
CA ALA A 318 -15.54 -20.70 -12.62
C ALA A 318 -15.99 -19.43 -13.37
N TYR A 319 -15.85 -18.26 -12.73
CA TYR A 319 -16.11 -16.96 -13.35
C TYR A 319 -15.22 -16.70 -14.58
N PHE A 320 -13.93 -17.03 -14.51
CA PHE A 320 -13.05 -16.95 -15.69
C PHE A 320 -13.49 -17.92 -16.78
N ASP A 321 -13.77 -19.17 -16.41
CA ASP A 321 -14.10 -20.23 -17.37
C ASP A 321 -15.41 -19.96 -18.13
N SER A 322 -16.38 -19.27 -17.51
CA SER A 322 -17.66 -18.94 -18.13
C SER A 322 -17.61 -17.76 -19.10
N HIS A 323 -16.63 -16.86 -18.99
CA HIS A 323 -16.58 -15.60 -19.78
C HIS A 323 -15.34 -15.49 -20.68
N ARG A 324 -14.32 -16.33 -20.51
CA ARG A 324 -13.06 -16.23 -21.27
C ARG A 324 -13.24 -16.34 -22.79
N LEU A 325 -12.48 -15.53 -23.50
CA LEU A 325 -12.18 -15.72 -24.92
C LEU A 325 -10.87 -16.52 -25.08
N PRO A 326 -10.60 -17.13 -26.25
CA PRO A 326 -9.41 -17.97 -26.48
C PRO A 326 -8.06 -17.31 -26.16
N GLU A 327 -7.96 -16.00 -26.29
CA GLU A 327 -6.79 -15.17 -26.05
C GLU A 327 -6.54 -14.87 -24.55
N HIS A 328 -7.57 -15.00 -23.71
CA HIS A 328 -7.47 -14.63 -22.30
C HIS A 328 -6.65 -15.64 -21.50
N ARG A 329 -5.77 -15.12 -20.65
CA ARG A 329 -5.05 -15.89 -19.64
C ARG A 329 -5.57 -15.47 -18.28
N ILE A 330 -5.86 -16.46 -17.44
CA ILE A 330 -6.39 -16.18 -16.12
C ILE A 330 -5.40 -15.38 -15.27
N LEU A 331 -5.92 -14.38 -14.55
CA LEU A 331 -5.17 -13.63 -13.55
C LEU A 331 -4.92 -14.49 -12.30
N ASP A 332 -4.15 -13.97 -11.33
CA ASP A 332 -3.94 -14.67 -10.07
C ASP A 332 -5.26 -14.93 -9.34
N LEU A 333 -5.33 -16.03 -8.60
CA LEU A 333 -6.56 -16.47 -7.93
C LEU A 333 -6.76 -15.88 -6.54
N MET A 334 -5.83 -15.06 -6.04
CA MET A 334 -5.90 -14.54 -4.69
C MET A 334 -6.95 -13.42 -4.60
N PRO A 335 -7.90 -13.45 -3.66
CA PRO A 335 -8.81 -12.34 -3.42
C PRO A 335 -8.02 -11.09 -3.03
N ARG A 336 -8.61 -9.90 -3.22
CA ARG A 336 -8.01 -8.66 -2.74
C ARG A 336 -8.64 -8.20 -1.44
N PHE A 337 -9.91 -8.49 -1.23
CA PHE A 337 -10.60 -8.22 0.02
C PHE A 337 -11.59 -9.33 0.31
N GLY A 338 -12.05 -9.40 1.56
CA GLY A 338 -13.13 -10.29 1.96
C GLY A 338 -13.63 -9.98 3.36
N VAL A 339 -14.84 -10.44 3.66
CA VAL A 339 -15.44 -10.29 4.98
C VAL A 339 -15.10 -11.50 5.84
N TRP A 340 -14.60 -11.26 7.05
CA TRP A 340 -14.53 -12.29 8.08
C TRP A 340 -15.77 -12.18 8.94
N LEU A 341 -16.72 -13.09 8.74
CA LEU A 341 -18.06 -12.99 9.33
C LEU A 341 -18.00 -12.79 10.84
N GLY A 342 -18.68 -11.73 11.30
CA GLY A 342 -18.68 -11.30 12.70
C GLY A 342 -17.35 -10.77 13.24
N LYS A 343 -16.25 -10.75 12.45
CA LYS A 343 -14.89 -10.38 12.91
C LYS A 343 -14.27 -9.16 12.24
N GLY A 344 -14.79 -8.72 11.10
CA GLY A 344 -14.34 -7.52 10.38
C GLY A 344 -13.98 -7.78 8.92
N MET A 345 -13.11 -6.96 8.35
CA MET A 345 -12.69 -7.07 6.96
C MET A 345 -11.24 -7.54 6.84
N ILE A 346 -10.95 -8.31 5.81
CA ILE A 346 -9.60 -8.76 5.46
C ILE A 346 -9.21 -8.18 4.11
N TYR A 347 -8.00 -7.64 4.01
CA TYR A 347 -7.39 -7.13 2.78
C TYR A 347 -6.12 -7.90 2.47
N LEU A 348 -5.88 -8.22 1.19
CA LEU A 348 -4.73 -8.98 0.72
C LEU A 348 -4.09 -8.29 -0.49
N ALA A 349 -2.78 -8.15 -0.48
CA ALA A 349 -2.03 -7.57 -1.61
C ALA A 349 -0.56 -7.98 -1.61
N ALA A 350 0.11 -7.80 -2.74
CA ALA A 350 1.54 -8.11 -2.89
C ALA A 350 2.46 -7.23 -2.03
N ASN A 351 2.07 -5.98 -1.74
CA ASN A 351 2.88 -5.03 -0.98
C ASN A 351 2.00 -3.98 -0.27
N ALA A 352 2.59 -3.19 0.62
CA ALA A 352 1.88 -2.22 1.47
C ALA A 352 1.14 -1.15 0.66
N LYS A 353 1.74 -0.64 -0.43
CA LYS A 353 1.11 0.35 -1.31
C LYS A 353 -0.17 -0.21 -1.96
N ARG A 354 -0.09 -1.42 -2.51
CA ARG A 354 -1.24 -2.12 -3.11
C ARG A 354 -2.30 -2.47 -2.07
N LEU A 355 -1.88 -2.84 -0.86
CA LEU A 355 -2.78 -3.12 0.26
C LEU A 355 -3.63 -1.90 0.63
N GLN A 356 -3.00 -0.71 0.69
CA GLN A 356 -3.70 0.54 0.94
C GLN A 356 -4.70 0.87 -0.18
N ILE A 357 -4.29 0.74 -1.45
CA ILE A 357 -5.19 0.95 -2.61
C ILE A 357 -6.43 0.06 -2.50
N VAL A 358 -6.22 -1.24 -2.24
CA VAL A 358 -7.30 -2.22 -2.10
C VAL A 358 -8.21 -1.87 -0.93
N ARG A 359 -7.65 -1.51 0.23
CA ARG A 359 -8.41 -1.13 1.41
C ARG A 359 -9.28 0.09 1.15
N ASP A 360 -8.71 1.14 0.56
CA ASP A 360 -9.44 2.39 0.30
C ASP A 360 -10.61 2.13 -0.67
N ILE A 361 -10.35 1.49 -1.82
CA ILE A 361 -11.39 1.17 -2.81
C ILE A 361 -12.49 0.28 -2.21
N SER A 362 -12.10 -0.76 -1.48
CA SER A 362 -13.06 -1.70 -0.89
C SER A 362 -13.90 -1.02 0.19
N THR A 363 -13.31 -0.15 1.02
CA THR A 363 -14.04 0.58 2.07
C THR A 363 -15.12 1.48 1.47
N HIS A 364 -14.78 2.22 0.41
CA HIS A 364 -15.74 3.06 -0.31
C HIS A 364 -16.85 2.22 -0.96
N THR A 365 -16.49 1.10 -1.58
CA THR A 365 -17.46 0.16 -2.17
C THR A 365 -18.42 -0.40 -1.13
N LEU A 366 -17.94 -0.83 0.04
CA LEU A 366 -18.78 -1.40 1.09
C LEU A 366 -19.73 -0.36 1.68
N SER A 367 -19.25 0.88 1.88
CA SER A 367 -20.07 2.01 2.30
C SER A 367 -21.18 2.31 1.30
N ALA A 368 -20.85 2.32 0.00
CA ALA A 368 -21.82 2.51 -1.08
C ALA A 368 -22.87 1.40 -1.13
N ILE A 369 -22.45 0.13 -1.01
CA ILE A 369 -23.36 -1.02 -0.93
C ILE A 369 -24.33 -0.86 0.23
N GLN A 370 -23.85 -0.56 1.45
CA GLN A 370 -24.72 -0.38 2.61
C GLN A 370 -25.69 0.79 2.42
N GLN A 371 -25.24 1.91 1.84
CA GLN A 371 -26.11 3.04 1.53
C GLN A 371 -27.19 2.65 0.52
N ALA A 372 -26.84 1.96 -0.55
CA ALA A 372 -27.76 1.50 -1.58
C ALA A 372 -28.79 0.48 -1.09
N GLU A 373 -28.43 -0.37 -0.12
CA GLU A 373 -29.40 -1.27 0.55
C GLU A 373 -30.56 -0.47 1.19
N ALA A 374 -30.29 0.74 1.67
CA ALA A 374 -31.35 1.62 2.17
C ALA A 374 -32.28 2.13 1.05
N PHE A 375 -31.86 2.07 -0.22
CA PHE A 375 -32.58 2.52 -1.41
C PHE A 375 -33.21 1.38 -2.24
N GLY A 376 -33.24 0.16 -1.71
CA GLY A 376 -33.90 -0.99 -2.36
C GLY A 376 -32.95 -2.06 -2.86
N GLY A 377 -31.64 -1.84 -2.74
CA GLY A 377 -30.62 -2.84 -3.03
C GLY A 377 -29.42 -2.26 -3.76
N TRP A 378 -28.35 -3.06 -3.84
CA TRP A 378 -27.18 -2.81 -4.68
C TRP A 378 -27.17 -3.68 -5.93
N GLU A 379 -27.03 -3.04 -7.09
CA GLU A 379 -26.91 -3.66 -8.41
C GLU A 379 -25.67 -3.10 -9.13
N ALA A 380 -24.57 -3.85 -9.07
CA ALA A 380 -23.40 -3.57 -9.91
C ALA A 380 -23.63 -4.07 -11.34
N LEU A 381 -22.69 -3.76 -12.23
CA LEU A 381 -22.67 -4.29 -13.58
C LEU A 381 -22.69 -5.82 -13.62
N SER A 382 -23.16 -6.35 -14.76
CA SER A 382 -23.19 -7.79 -15.00
C SER A 382 -21.79 -8.40 -14.89
N ARG A 383 -21.71 -9.71 -14.59
CA ARG A 383 -20.43 -10.42 -14.56
C ARG A 383 -19.72 -10.40 -15.91
N GLU A 384 -20.47 -10.36 -17.01
CA GLU A 384 -19.91 -10.26 -18.36
C GLU A 384 -19.24 -8.91 -18.58
N ASP A 385 -19.90 -7.81 -18.21
CA ASP A 385 -19.34 -6.45 -18.35
C ASP A 385 -18.13 -6.24 -17.42
N LEU A 386 -18.21 -6.72 -16.18
CA LEU A 386 -17.08 -6.69 -15.25
C LEU A 386 -15.89 -7.51 -15.77
N PHE A 387 -16.16 -8.65 -16.41
CA PHE A 387 -15.11 -9.46 -17.03
C PHE A 387 -14.47 -8.76 -18.22
N ALA A 388 -15.28 -8.11 -19.06
CA ALA A 388 -14.79 -7.33 -20.19
C ALA A 388 -13.81 -6.25 -19.74
N VAL A 389 -14.09 -5.53 -18.64
CA VAL A 389 -13.21 -4.50 -18.09
C VAL A 389 -11.99 -5.09 -17.36
N GLU A 390 -12.18 -6.11 -16.52
CA GLU A 390 -11.09 -6.73 -15.76
C GLU A 390 -10.03 -7.34 -16.71
N TYR A 391 -10.44 -7.97 -17.80
CA TYR A 391 -9.53 -8.58 -18.78
C TYR A 391 -9.18 -7.67 -19.95
N TRP A 392 -9.62 -6.41 -19.94
CA TRP A 392 -9.26 -5.44 -20.96
C TRP A 392 -7.77 -5.13 -20.92
N GLU A 393 -7.05 -5.39 -22.02
CA GLU A 393 -5.59 -5.22 -22.08
C GLU A 393 -5.13 -3.80 -21.73
N LEU A 394 -5.96 -2.82 -22.08
CA LEU A 394 -5.75 -1.39 -21.84
C LEU A 394 -5.73 -1.04 -20.35
N GLU A 395 -6.68 -1.56 -19.59
CA GLU A 395 -6.74 -1.35 -18.13
C GLU A 395 -5.65 -2.17 -17.42
N GLN A 396 -5.43 -3.41 -17.85
CA GLN A 396 -4.34 -4.23 -17.32
C GLN A 396 -2.96 -3.62 -17.54
N ALA A 397 -2.77 -2.83 -18.61
CA ALA A 397 -1.53 -2.10 -18.84
C ALA A 397 -1.23 -1.06 -17.74
N LYS A 398 -2.25 -0.48 -17.09
CA LYS A 398 -2.09 0.47 -15.97
C LYS A 398 -1.45 -0.17 -14.73
N LEU A 399 -1.59 -1.49 -14.58
CA LEU A 399 -1.05 -2.24 -13.44
C LEU A 399 0.39 -2.73 -13.66
N LYS A 400 0.85 -2.80 -14.91
CA LYS A 400 2.20 -3.26 -15.24
C LYS A 400 3.23 -2.22 -14.81
N THR A 401 4.05 -2.56 -13.83
CA THR A 401 5.22 -1.76 -13.45
C THR A 401 6.44 -2.20 -14.26
N HIS A 402 7.20 -1.24 -14.78
CA HIS A 402 8.48 -1.50 -15.45
C HIS A 402 9.66 -1.68 -14.48
N HIS A 403 9.42 -1.60 -13.17
CA HIS A 403 10.45 -1.74 -12.15
C HIS A 403 10.67 -3.20 -11.75
N LEU A 404 11.92 -3.56 -11.49
CA LEU A 404 12.28 -4.84 -10.91
C LEU A 404 11.60 -5.00 -9.55
N LYS A 405 11.00 -6.17 -9.31
CA LYS A 405 10.39 -6.51 -8.04
C LYS A 405 11.45 -6.50 -6.93
N PRO A 406 11.24 -5.78 -5.81
CA PRO A 406 12.16 -5.79 -4.68
C PRO A 406 12.36 -7.21 -4.11
N GLU A 407 13.57 -7.51 -3.60
CA GLU A 407 13.95 -8.85 -3.11
C GLU A 407 13.04 -9.39 -1.99
N MET A 408 12.52 -8.50 -1.14
CA MET A 408 11.71 -8.84 0.04
C MET A 408 10.27 -8.30 -0.08
N GLU A 409 9.79 -8.03 -1.30
CA GLU A 409 8.41 -7.57 -1.49
C GLU A 409 7.40 -8.56 -0.91
N GLY A 410 6.49 -8.05 -0.07
CA GLY A 410 5.43 -8.85 0.58
C GLY A 410 5.87 -9.60 1.83
N MET A 411 7.16 -9.55 2.18
CA MET A 411 7.69 -10.12 3.41
C MET A 411 7.42 -9.20 4.61
N VAL A 412 7.27 -9.78 5.80
CA VAL A 412 7.08 -9.06 7.07
C VAL A 412 8.29 -9.29 7.97
N ALA A 413 8.98 -8.20 8.33
CA ALA A 413 10.17 -8.24 9.15
C ALA A 413 9.95 -7.53 10.49
N LEU A 414 10.31 -8.17 11.59
CA LEU A 414 10.28 -7.58 12.92
C LEU A 414 11.71 -7.30 13.40
N VAL A 415 11.99 -6.07 13.82
CA VAL A 415 13.29 -5.62 14.31
C VAL A 415 13.14 -5.04 15.71
N THR A 416 13.94 -5.52 16.67
CA THR A 416 13.98 -4.96 18.04
C THR A 416 15.18 -4.04 18.26
N GLY A 417 15.08 -3.08 19.17
CA GLY A 417 16.12 -2.06 19.33
C GLY A 417 16.22 -1.17 18.10
N ALA A 418 15.07 -0.86 17.49
CA ALA A 418 14.95 -0.32 16.14
C ALA A 418 14.99 1.22 16.07
N ALA A 419 15.07 1.92 17.20
CA ALA A 419 15.04 3.39 17.20
C ALA A 419 16.39 4.03 16.86
N SER A 420 17.50 3.28 16.88
CA SER A 420 18.84 3.82 16.60
C SER A 420 19.85 2.77 16.13
N GLY A 421 20.99 3.24 15.62
CA GLY A 421 22.15 2.40 15.28
C GLY A 421 21.83 1.25 14.34
N ILE A 422 22.35 0.06 14.65
CA ILE A 422 22.19 -1.16 13.84
C ILE A 422 20.71 -1.49 13.58
N GLY A 423 19.85 -1.30 14.57
CA GLY A 423 18.42 -1.61 14.44
C GLY A 423 17.73 -0.68 13.44
N LEU A 424 17.98 0.63 13.54
CA LEU A 424 17.45 1.63 12.60
C LEU A 424 17.94 1.38 11.17
N ALA A 425 19.26 1.22 10.99
CA ALA A 425 19.85 0.92 9.69
C ALA A 425 19.27 -0.39 9.09
N THR A 426 18.97 -1.37 9.93
CA THR A 426 18.32 -2.62 9.50
C THR A 426 16.87 -2.39 9.06
N VAL A 427 16.10 -1.54 9.75
CA VAL A 427 14.75 -1.16 9.33
C VAL A 427 14.77 -0.49 7.96
N GLU A 428 15.67 0.48 7.76
CA GLU A 428 15.84 1.19 6.49
C GLU A 428 16.23 0.24 5.35
N ALA A 429 17.22 -0.63 5.61
CA ALA A 429 17.71 -1.61 4.65
C ALA A 429 16.65 -2.64 4.23
N LEU A 430 15.80 -3.09 5.16
CA LEU A 430 14.69 -4.01 4.89
C LEU A 430 13.55 -3.33 4.12
N ALA A 431 13.18 -2.10 4.52
CA ALA A 431 12.16 -1.31 3.84
C ALA A 431 12.56 -0.97 2.41
N ALA A 432 13.83 -0.60 2.17
CA ALA A 432 14.38 -0.36 0.83
C ALA A 432 14.34 -1.61 -0.06
N ARG A 433 14.33 -2.81 0.53
CA ARG A 433 14.17 -4.10 -0.16
C ARG A 433 12.71 -4.53 -0.32
N GLY A 434 11.75 -3.70 0.07
CA GLY A 434 10.32 -3.89 -0.11
C GLY A 434 9.59 -4.65 1.00
N ALA A 435 10.27 -4.95 2.12
CA ALA A 435 9.62 -5.60 3.26
C ALA A 435 8.70 -4.63 4.01
N ALA A 436 7.58 -5.14 4.55
CA ALA A 436 6.83 -4.46 5.58
C ALA A 436 7.56 -4.64 6.92
N VAL A 437 7.95 -3.55 7.57
CA VAL A 437 8.82 -3.60 8.76
C VAL A 437 8.05 -3.23 10.02
N VAL A 438 8.21 -4.03 11.07
CA VAL A 438 7.71 -3.77 12.43
C VAL A 438 8.93 -3.44 13.29
N ALA A 439 9.01 -2.19 13.73
CA ALA A 439 10.09 -1.67 14.54
C ALA A 439 9.65 -1.60 16.01
N LEU A 440 10.34 -2.34 16.90
CA LEU A 440 10.10 -2.33 18.34
C LEU A 440 11.25 -1.65 19.09
N ASP A 441 10.93 -0.69 19.94
CA ASP A 441 11.91 -0.02 20.80
C ASP A 441 11.21 0.67 21.98
N VAL A 442 11.91 0.88 23.10
CA VAL A 442 11.39 1.66 24.23
C VAL A 442 11.41 3.17 23.96
N ALA A 443 12.27 3.61 23.05
CA ALA A 443 12.47 5.03 22.73
C ALA A 443 11.43 5.60 21.77
N PHE A 444 10.61 4.76 21.11
CA PHE A 444 9.56 5.27 20.25
C PHE A 444 8.51 6.03 21.05
N ASN A 445 8.16 7.22 20.57
CA ASN A 445 7.13 8.03 21.19
C ASN A 445 5.88 8.05 20.32
N ARG A 446 4.76 7.53 20.87
CA ARG A 446 3.45 7.52 20.19
C ARG A 446 2.94 8.92 19.82
N SER A 447 3.37 9.98 20.50
CA SER A 447 2.86 11.35 20.29
C SER A 447 3.73 12.25 19.42
N ALA A 448 5.01 11.92 19.20
CA ALA A 448 5.94 12.81 18.49
C ALA A 448 6.01 12.57 16.97
N GLY A 449 5.50 11.43 16.49
CA GLY A 449 5.70 10.99 15.11
C GLY A 449 7.16 10.56 14.88
N ASN A 450 7.39 9.35 14.40
CA ASN A 450 8.73 8.87 14.09
C ASN A 450 9.11 9.32 12.67
N SER A 451 9.36 10.62 12.50
CA SER A 451 9.57 11.26 11.18
C SER A 451 10.73 10.67 10.38
N ASP A 452 11.70 10.09 11.06
CA ASP A 452 12.95 9.59 10.45
C ASP A 452 12.81 8.15 9.94
N LEU A 453 11.68 7.49 10.22
CA LEU A 453 11.44 6.12 9.77
C LEU A 453 10.67 6.08 8.45
N PRO A 454 10.92 5.09 7.59
CA PRO A 454 10.16 4.92 6.36
C PRO A 454 8.66 4.85 6.66
N GLN A 455 7.85 5.55 5.86
CA GLN A 455 6.38 5.54 6.01
C GLN A 455 5.77 4.12 5.98
N ALA A 456 6.49 3.15 5.43
CA ALA A 456 6.12 1.73 5.39
C ALA A 456 6.40 0.94 6.69
N ALA A 457 7.04 1.54 7.70
CA ALA A 457 7.38 0.87 8.95
C ALA A 457 6.35 1.13 10.06
N MET A 458 5.87 0.07 10.70
CA MET A 458 5.03 0.13 11.90
C MET A 458 5.91 0.21 13.13
N CYS A 459 5.86 1.34 13.84
CA CYS A 459 6.72 1.59 15.00
C CYS A 459 5.92 1.42 16.30
N LEU A 460 6.40 0.58 17.22
CA LEU A 460 5.72 0.30 18.47
C LEU A 460 6.66 0.49 19.66
N GLN A 461 6.21 1.32 20.60
CA GLN A 461 6.90 1.48 21.88
C GLN A 461 6.72 0.23 22.74
N VAL A 462 7.79 -0.54 22.93
CA VAL A 462 7.76 -1.83 23.63
C VAL A 462 9.04 -2.05 24.41
N ASP A 463 8.90 -2.37 25.69
CA ASP A 463 9.98 -2.99 26.47
C ASP A 463 9.99 -4.50 26.22
N VAL A 464 11.07 -5.00 25.60
CA VAL A 464 11.22 -6.42 25.25
C VAL A 464 11.39 -7.34 26.47
N THR A 465 11.58 -6.78 27.67
CA THR A 465 11.58 -7.53 28.93
C THR A 465 10.17 -7.82 29.45
N ASP A 466 9.15 -7.07 29.00
CA ASP A 466 7.74 -7.28 29.31
C ASP A 466 7.09 -8.23 28.28
N GLU A 467 6.86 -9.48 28.70
CA GLU A 467 6.26 -10.53 27.84
C GLU A 467 4.84 -10.17 27.38
N THR A 468 4.05 -9.43 28.18
CA THR A 468 2.67 -9.06 27.83
C THR A 468 2.68 -7.96 26.77
N ALA A 469 3.49 -6.92 26.98
CA ALA A 469 3.65 -5.84 26.00
C ALA A 469 4.21 -6.39 24.66
N LEU A 470 5.16 -7.32 24.74
CA LEU A 470 5.75 -7.96 23.57
C LEU A 470 4.73 -8.80 22.79
N GLN A 471 3.90 -9.57 23.48
CA GLN A 471 2.87 -10.37 22.85
C GLN A 471 1.82 -9.50 22.12
N GLU A 472 1.36 -8.42 22.74
CA GLU A 472 0.40 -7.52 22.09
C GLU A 472 1.00 -6.77 20.90
N ALA A 473 2.30 -6.44 20.95
CA ALA A 473 3.00 -5.85 19.82
C ALA A 473 3.07 -6.82 18.63
N ILE A 474 3.34 -8.10 18.89
CA ILE A 474 3.33 -9.16 17.87
C ILE A 474 1.92 -9.37 17.32
N HIS A 475 0.88 -9.39 18.15
CA HIS A 475 -0.50 -9.46 17.67
C HIS A 475 -0.87 -8.25 16.80
N SER A 476 -0.45 -7.05 17.18
CA SER A 476 -0.65 -5.84 16.39
C SER A 476 0.03 -5.92 15.02
N ALA A 477 1.26 -6.44 14.97
CA ALA A 477 1.97 -6.72 13.71
C ALA A 477 1.23 -7.73 12.84
N VAL A 478 0.74 -8.83 13.42
CA VAL A 478 -0.01 -9.86 12.70
C VAL A 478 -1.35 -9.32 12.19
N ARG A 479 -2.08 -8.51 12.96
CA ARG A 479 -3.30 -7.85 12.47
C ARG A 479 -3.01 -6.91 11.31
N GLN A 480 -1.87 -6.21 11.32
CA GLN A 480 -1.53 -5.22 10.32
C GLN A 480 -0.98 -5.84 9.01
N PHE A 481 -0.18 -6.91 9.10
CA PHE A 481 0.55 -7.46 7.97
C PHE A 481 0.35 -8.97 7.73
N GLY A 482 -0.33 -9.64 8.66
CA GLY A 482 -0.83 -11.00 8.50
C GLY A 482 0.13 -12.07 8.96
N GLY A 483 1.29 -11.74 9.53
CA GLY A 483 2.27 -12.72 9.98
C GLY A 483 3.65 -12.11 10.25
N ILE A 484 4.65 -12.97 10.43
CA ILE A 484 6.06 -12.60 10.58
C ILE A 484 6.90 -13.61 9.79
N ASP A 485 7.77 -13.14 8.92
CA ASP A 485 8.70 -13.99 8.16
C ASP A 485 10.12 -13.85 8.70
N LEU A 486 10.53 -12.60 8.95
CA LEU A 486 11.90 -12.26 9.28
C LEU A 486 11.95 -11.67 10.69
N LEU A 487 12.90 -12.14 11.51
CA LEU A 487 13.12 -11.64 12.87
C LEU A 487 14.56 -11.19 13.04
N VAL A 488 14.76 -9.93 13.41
CA VAL A 488 16.05 -9.37 13.81
C VAL A 488 16.01 -9.13 15.32
N SER A 489 16.64 -10.06 16.03
CA SER A 489 16.75 -10.06 17.49
C SER A 489 17.96 -9.21 17.88
N ASN A 490 17.77 -7.88 17.90
CA ASN A 490 18.85 -6.89 18.01
C ASN A 490 18.89 -6.13 19.34
N ALA A 491 17.74 -5.90 20.00
CA ALA A 491 17.67 -5.17 21.26
C ALA A 491 18.73 -5.63 22.27
N GLY A 492 19.41 -4.68 22.89
CA GLY A 492 20.46 -4.96 23.86
C GLY A 492 21.12 -3.67 24.32
N SER A 493 21.79 -3.74 25.47
CA SER A 493 22.56 -2.62 26.00
C SER A 493 23.87 -3.10 26.58
N PHE A 494 24.90 -2.26 26.44
CA PHE A 494 26.16 -2.45 27.12
C PHE A 494 26.12 -1.64 28.43
N PRO A 495 26.05 -2.30 29.61
CA PRO A 495 26.10 -1.59 30.88
C PRO A 495 27.49 -0.97 31.07
N SER A 496 27.60 0.03 31.95
CA SER A 496 28.90 0.59 32.34
C SER A 496 29.88 -0.53 32.74
N GLY A 497 31.10 -0.47 32.19
CA GLY A 497 32.08 -1.54 32.40
C GLY A 497 32.48 -1.66 33.88
N SER A 498 32.48 -2.89 34.40
CA SER A 498 32.82 -3.19 35.80
C SER A 498 33.62 -4.50 35.91
N LEU A 499 34.62 -4.51 36.80
CA LEU A 499 35.36 -5.73 37.12
C LEU A 499 34.46 -6.72 37.87
N LEU A 500 34.74 -8.02 37.76
CA LEU A 500 33.87 -9.05 38.32
C LEU A 500 33.59 -8.91 39.82
N ALA A 501 34.55 -8.40 40.60
CA ALA A 501 34.39 -8.17 42.03
C ALA A 501 33.44 -7.01 42.37
N ASP A 502 33.19 -6.12 41.41
CA ASP A 502 32.47 -4.86 41.58
C ASP A 502 31.12 -4.86 40.83
N ILE A 503 30.72 -5.98 40.23
CA ILE A 503 29.40 -6.10 39.59
C ILE A 503 28.36 -6.33 40.68
N ASP A 504 27.41 -5.41 40.80
CA ASP A 504 26.25 -5.61 41.66
C ASP A 504 25.21 -6.54 41.00
N GLU A 505 24.41 -7.21 41.85
CA GLU A 505 23.43 -8.20 41.41
C GLU A 505 22.36 -7.61 40.49
N ALA A 506 21.96 -6.35 40.69
CA ALA A 506 20.92 -5.72 39.88
C ALA A 506 21.42 -5.45 38.45
N THR A 507 22.64 -4.92 38.30
CA THR A 507 23.29 -4.73 37.00
C THR A 507 23.48 -6.08 36.28
N TRP A 508 23.90 -7.11 37.01
CA TRP A 508 24.02 -8.47 36.46
C TRP A 508 22.68 -8.99 35.94
N GLN A 509 21.65 -8.96 36.79
CA GLN A 509 20.33 -9.48 36.46
C GLN A 509 19.66 -8.70 35.32
N GLN A 510 19.80 -7.37 35.29
CA GLN A 510 19.32 -6.53 34.19
C GLN A 510 20.02 -6.87 32.87
N SER A 511 21.35 -7.09 32.90
CA SER A 511 22.09 -7.47 31.70
C SER A 511 21.68 -8.83 31.16
N LEU A 512 21.48 -9.82 32.04
CA LEU A 512 20.95 -11.14 31.64
C LEU A 512 19.51 -11.05 31.12
N ASP A 513 18.66 -10.26 31.79
CA ASP A 513 17.26 -10.17 31.41
C ASP A 513 17.08 -9.56 30.01
N LEU A 514 17.79 -8.45 29.74
CA LEU A 514 17.74 -7.78 28.45
C LEU A 514 18.54 -8.50 27.35
N ASN A 515 19.82 -8.81 27.57
CA ASN A 515 20.71 -9.32 26.52
C ASN A 515 20.63 -10.85 26.29
N LEU A 516 19.84 -11.57 27.09
CA LEU A 516 19.62 -13.02 26.94
C LEU A 516 18.14 -13.40 27.04
N SER A 517 17.51 -13.19 28.20
CA SER A 517 16.16 -13.71 28.45
C SER A 517 15.10 -13.10 27.53
N ALA A 518 15.19 -11.79 27.24
CA ALA A 518 14.28 -11.11 26.32
C ALA A 518 14.32 -11.70 24.90
N HIS A 519 15.48 -12.16 24.42
CA HIS A 519 15.60 -12.79 23.11
C HIS A 519 14.90 -14.16 23.05
N LEU A 520 14.88 -14.91 24.15
CA LEU A 520 14.08 -16.14 24.26
C LEU A 520 12.59 -15.83 24.28
N ARG A 521 12.15 -14.83 25.06
CA ARG A 521 10.74 -14.40 25.10
C ARG A 521 10.27 -13.98 23.71
N LEU A 522 11.04 -13.12 23.04
CA LEU A 522 10.78 -12.68 21.68
C LEU A 522 10.66 -13.85 20.70
N LEU A 523 11.62 -14.78 20.71
CA LEU A 523 11.56 -15.95 19.84
C LEU A 523 10.30 -16.78 20.12
N ARG A 524 9.98 -17.05 21.39
CA ARG A 524 8.78 -17.82 21.79
C ARG A 524 7.49 -17.17 21.31
N CYS A 525 7.37 -15.84 21.42
CA CYS A 525 6.17 -15.13 20.97
C CYS A 525 6.06 -15.07 19.44
N CYS A 526 7.18 -14.99 18.71
CA CYS A 526 7.20 -14.93 17.24
C CYS A 526 7.07 -16.32 16.58
N GLU A 527 7.50 -17.39 17.24
CA GLU A 527 7.63 -18.74 16.68
C GLU A 527 6.34 -19.27 16.00
N PRO A 528 5.14 -19.11 16.58
CA PRO A 528 3.90 -19.57 15.92
C PRO A 528 3.67 -18.89 14.57
N TYR A 529 4.07 -17.63 14.43
CA TYR A 529 3.88 -16.84 13.21
C TYR A 529 5.02 -17.09 12.21
N LEU A 530 6.27 -17.23 12.69
CA LEU A 530 7.40 -17.65 11.87
C LEU A 530 7.17 -19.03 11.23
N SER A 531 6.51 -19.96 11.94
CA SER A 531 6.14 -21.28 11.40
C SER A 531 5.18 -21.20 10.21
N GLU A 532 4.38 -20.13 10.13
CA GLU A 532 3.49 -19.86 9.02
C GLU A 532 4.07 -18.84 8.02
N GLY A 533 5.28 -18.32 8.29
CA GLY A 533 5.96 -17.35 7.46
C GLY A 533 6.40 -17.90 6.11
N HIS A 534 6.57 -16.99 5.16
CA HIS A 534 7.23 -17.25 3.89
C HIS A 534 8.74 -17.24 4.12
N GLU A 535 9.41 -18.35 3.85
CA GLU A 535 10.88 -18.46 3.94
C GLU A 535 11.50 -17.93 5.26
N PRO A 536 11.00 -18.40 6.41
CA PRO A 536 11.23 -17.73 7.69
C PRO A 536 12.69 -17.77 8.13
N ALA A 537 13.18 -16.64 8.66
CA ALA A 537 14.56 -16.50 9.07
C ALA A 537 14.72 -15.57 10.28
N VAL A 538 15.67 -15.91 11.15
CA VAL A 538 16.00 -15.19 12.37
C VAL A 538 17.49 -14.85 12.38
N VAL A 539 17.81 -13.60 12.66
CA VAL A 539 19.19 -13.15 12.91
C VAL A 539 19.28 -12.60 14.32
N PHE A 540 20.22 -13.12 15.10
CA PHE A 540 20.57 -12.60 16.42
C PHE A 540 21.78 -11.67 16.30
N VAL A 541 21.70 -10.47 16.88
CA VAL A 541 22.83 -9.54 16.91
C VAL A 541 23.66 -9.80 18.17
N GLY A 542 24.71 -10.59 17.96
CA GLY A 542 25.73 -10.96 18.93
C GLY A 542 26.71 -9.82 19.23
N SER A 543 27.94 -10.19 19.54
CA SER A 543 29.03 -9.26 19.80
C SER A 543 30.37 -9.95 19.57
N LYS A 544 31.38 -9.17 19.20
CA LYS A 544 32.79 -9.58 19.26
C LYS A 544 33.24 -10.07 20.65
N ASN A 545 32.55 -9.69 21.72
CA ASN A 545 32.85 -10.20 23.07
C ASN A 545 32.60 -11.71 23.24
N VAL A 546 31.85 -12.34 22.32
CA VAL A 546 31.64 -13.80 22.35
C VAL A 546 32.92 -14.56 22.02
N PRO A 547 33.58 -14.33 20.85
CA PRO A 547 34.87 -14.96 20.56
C PRO A 547 36.06 -14.29 21.30
N ALA A 548 35.99 -12.99 21.59
CA ALA A 548 37.13 -12.24 22.12
C ALA A 548 36.71 -11.19 23.18
N PRO A 549 36.38 -11.61 24.41
CA PRO A 549 35.94 -10.71 25.48
C PRO A 549 37.03 -9.76 25.98
N GLY A 550 36.62 -8.64 26.56
CA GLY A 550 37.48 -7.66 27.22
C GLY A 550 37.24 -7.54 28.74
N PRO A 551 38.24 -7.08 29.51
CA PRO A 551 38.02 -6.72 30.92
C PRO A 551 36.89 -5.69 31.08
N GLY A 552 36.12 -5.80 32.16
CA GLY A 552 35.00 -4.89 32.43
C GLY A 552 33.67 -5.27 31.76
N ALA A 553 33.65 -6.26 30.88
CA ALA A 553 32.46 -6.62 30.09
C ALA A 553 31.77 -7.92 30.59
N GLY A 554 31.95 -8.30 31.86
CA GLY A 554 31.54 -9.62 32.38
C GLY A 554 30.06 -9.94 32.15
N ALA A 555 29.15 -9.13 32.69
CA ALA A 555 27.71 -9.32 32.58
C ALA A 555 27.23 -9.40 31.12
N TYR A 556 27.67 -8.44 30.30
CA TYR A 556 27.33 -8.37 28.88
C TYR A 556 27.87 -9.56 28.07
N SER A 557 29.14 -9.93 28.29
CA SER A 557 29.80 -11.01 27.54
C SER A 557 29.17 -12.36 27.85
N VAL A 558 28.83 -12.62 29.11
CA VAL A 558 28.12 -13.84 29.52
C VAL A 558 26.72 -13.88 28.90
N ALA A 559 25.98 -12.78 28.97
CA ALA A 559 24.64 -12.70 28.37
C ALA A 559 24.68 -12.95 26.85
N LYS A 560 25.56 -12.26 26.10
CA LYS A 560 25.70 -12.44 24.65
C LYS A 560 26.23 -13.83 24.26
N SER A 561 27.06 -14.46 25.09
CA SER A 561 27.48 -15.85 24.89
C SER A 561 26.31 -16.82 25.09
N GLY A 562 25.52 -16.61 26.15
CA GLY A 562 24.28 -17.36 26.40
C GLY A 562 23.28 -17.21 25.26
N MET A 563 23.10 -16.00 24.73
CA MET A 563 22.22 -15.72 23.59
C MET A 563 22.73 -16.38 22.30
N THR A 564 24.05 -16.41 22.09
CA THR A 564 24.65 -17.12 20.95
C THR A 564 24.41 -18.63 21.05
N GLN A 565 24.49 -19.20 22.27
CA GLN A 565 24.14 -20.60 22.48
C GLN A 565 22.64 -20.85 22.29
N LEU A 566 21.78 -19.94 22.75
CA LEU A 566 20.34 -19.98 22.49
C LEU A 566 20.04 -20.01 20.98
N MET A 567 20.70 -19.16 20.18
CA MET A 567 20.56 -19.17 18.72
C MET A 567 20.91 -20.53 18.12
N ARG A 568 21.99 -21.18 18.58
CA ARG A 568 22.39 -22.51 18.10
C ARG A 568 21.35 -23.57 18.43
N ILE A 569 20.74 -23.51 19.63
CA ILE A 569 19.63 -24.39 20.00
C ILE A 569 18.40 -24.11 19.13
N ALA A 570 18.05 -22.85 18.91
CA ALA A 570 16.95 -22.45 18.04
C ALA A 570 17.15 -22.96 16.60
N ALA A 571 18.37 -22.91 16.06
CA ALA A 571 18.68 -23.48 14.74
C ALA A 571 18.41 -24.99 14.66
N LEU A 572 18.70 -25.74 15.73
CA LEU A 572 18.46 -27.18 15.81
C LEU A 572 16.97 -27.51 15.95
N GLU A 573 16.26 -26.77 16.81
CA GLU A 573 14.85 -27.01 17.12
C GLU A 573 13.92 -26.55 15.99
N LEU A 574 14.15 -25.33 15.49
CA LEU A 574 13.28 -24.69 14.51
C LEU A 574 13.62 -25.05 13.05
N GLY A 575 14.81 -25.62 12.81
CA GLY A 575 15.21 -26.08 11.47
C GLY A 575 14.24 -27.10 10.86
N LYS A 576 13.61 -27.96 11.68
CA LYS A 576 12.57 -28.91 11.24
C LYS A 576 11.29 -28.22 10.76
N LYS A 577 11.06 -26.98 11.19
CA LYS A 577 9.96 -26.12 10.75
C LYS A 577 10.35 -25.21 9.58
N GLY A 578 11.57 -25.36 9.05
CA GLY A 578 12.10 -24.55 7.96
C GLY A 578 12.60 -23.15 8.38
N ILE A 579 12.62 -22.84 9.67
CA ILE A 579 13.08 -21.55 10.19
C ILE A 579 14.60 -21.58 10.33
N ARG A 580 15.28 -20.65 9.65
CA ARG A 580 16.74 -20.50 9.74
C ARG A 580 17.09 -19.57 10.90
N CYS A 581 18.13 -19.89 11.67
CA CYS A 581 18.60 -19.02 12.75
C CYS A 581 20.10 -18.82 12.62
N ASN A 582 20.56 -17.59 12.45
CA ASN A 582 21.98 -17.25 12.35
C ASN A 582 22.32 -16.09 13.30
N ALA A 583 23.60 -15.79 13.47
CA ALA A 583 24.05 -14.63 14.26
C ALA A 583 25.11 -13.81 13.51
N VAL A 584 25.09 -12.51 13.76
CA VAL A 584 26.18 -11.58 13.41
C VAL A 584 26.92 -11.16 14.69
N HIS A 585 28.23 -10.97 14.60
CA HIS A 585 29.07 -10.53 15.72
C HIS A 585 29.75 -9.20 15.37
N PRO A 586 29.04 -8.07 15.51
CA PRO A 586 29.62 -6.77 15.24
C PRO A 586 30.70 -6.41 16.27
N ASN A 587 31.68 -5.63 15.83
CA ASN A 587 32.69 -4.97 16.66
C ASN A 587 32.79 -3.51 16.23
N ALA A 588 32.96 -2.61 17.20
CA ALA A 588 33.41 -1.25 16.91
C ALA A 588 32.55 -0.52 15.85
N VAL A 589 31.23 -0.56 16.03
CA VAL A 589 30.26 0.10 15.14
C VAL A 589 30.02 1.52 15.66
N TYR A 590 30.72 2.50 15.07
CA TYR A 590 30.98 3.80 15.69
C TYR A 590 29.85 4.83 15.58
N ASP A 591 28.83 4.59 14.76
CA ASP A 591 27.64 5.42 14.61
C ASP A 591 26.50 5.03 15.57
N THR A 592 26.81 4.25 16.61
CA THR A 592 25.87 3.86 17.66
C THR A 592 26.01 4.75 18.91
N ALA A 593 24.95 4.87 19.70
CA ALA A 593 24.91 5.72 20.91
C ALA A 593 25.97 5.37 21.99
N ILE A 594 26.66 4.22 21.85
CA ILE A 594 27.74 3.80 22.75
C ILE A 594 29.01 4.62 22.53
N TRP A 595 29.23 5.17 21.33
CA TRP A 595 30.48 5.83 20.94
C TRP A 595 30.35 7.36 20.93
N THR A 596 30.33 7.98 22.10
CA THR A 596 30.44 9.44 22.19
C THR A 596 31.85 9.91 21.81
N GLU A 597 31.98 11.20 21.47
CA GLU A 597 33.30 11.81 21.21
C GLU A 597 34.25 11.64 22.40
N GLU A 598 33.75 11.74 23.64
CA GLU A 598 34.59 11.54 24.82
C GLU A 598 35.06 10.08 24.97
N VAL A 599 34.19 9.11 24.70
CA VAL A 599 34.53 7.68 24.74
C VAL A 599 35.59 7.36 23.70
N LEU A 600 35.42 7.85 22.47
CA LEU A 600 36.37 7.67 21.37
C LEU A 600 37.73 8.29 21.69
N ALA A 601 37.75 9.54 22.17
CA ALA A 601 38.99 10.22 22.54
C ALA A 601 39.71 9.49 23.69
N SER A 602 38.97 9.05 24.71
CA SER A 602 39.52 8.29 25.84
C SER A 602 40.14 6.95 25.40
N ARG A 603 39.44 6.20 24.53
CA ARG A 603 39.94 4.92 24.01
C ARG A 603 41.15 5.10 23.11
N ALA A 604 41.11 6.05 22.18
CA ALA A 604 42.24 6.35 21.30
C ALA A 604 43.49 6.74 22.09
N ALA A 605 43.33 7.61 23.10
CA ALA A 605 44.41 8.01 24.00
C ALA A 605 44.98 6.83 24.82
N HIS A 606 44.14 5.91 25.27
CA HIS A 606 44.59 4.70 25.98
C HIS A 606 45.51 3.82 25.12
N TYR A 607 45.25 3.75 23.81
CA TYR A 607 46.07 3.01 22.85
C TYR A 607 47.20 3.85 22.22
N GLY A 608 47.31 5.14 22.57
CA GLY A 608 48.35 6.03 22.05
C GLY A 608 48.21 6.35 20.56
N VAL A 609 46.99 6.31 20.01
CA VAL A 609 46.69 6.54 18.59
C VAL A 609 45.68 7.67 18.41
N SER A 610 45.51 8.16 17.18
CA SER A 610 44.43 9.12 16.88
C SER A 610 43.06 8.43 16.88
N VAL A 611 41.96 9.19 16.96
CA VAL A 611 40.60 8.63 16.88
C VAL A 611 40.35 7.97 15.52
N GLU A 612 40.90 8.54 14.44
CA GLU A 612 40.78 7.99 13.08
C GLU A 612 41.53 6.65 12.95
N ASP A 613 42.76 6.59 13.46
CA ASP A 613 43.55 5.35 13.51
C ASP A 613 42.86 4.32 14.41
N TYR A 614 42.27 4.74 15.53
CA TYR A 614 41.50 3.86 16.41
C TYR A 614 40.28 3.26 15.71
N LYS A 615 39.57 4.08 14.92
CA LYS A 615 38.37 3.66 14.16
C LYS A 615 38.68 2.66 13.05
N SER A 616 39.89 2.68 12.53
CA SER A 616 40.37 1.78 11.48
C SER A 616 41.30 0.69 11.99
N ALA A 617 41.42 0.49 13.31
CA ALA A 617 42.29 -0.49 13.95
C ALA A 617 41.77 -1.94 13.83
N ASN A 618 41.66 -2.41 12.59
CA ASN A 618 41.35 -3.78 12.20
C ASN A 618 42.19 -4.20 10.98
N VAL A 619 42.18 -5.49 10.64
CA VAL A 619 43.06 -6.07 9.59
C VAL A 619 42.83 -5.42 8.22
N LEU A 620 41.59 -4.99 7.92
CA LEU A 620 41.25 -4.33 6.66
C LEU A 620 41.52 -2.81 6.66
N GLY A 621 41.82 -2.21 7.81
CA GLY A 621 42.09 -0.78 7.91
C GLY A 621 40.88 0.09 7.61
N THR A 622 39.67 -0.33 8.00
CA THR A 622 38.42 0.35 7.61
C THR A 622 37.52 0.70 8.80
N GLU A 623 36.67 1.73 8.68
CA GLU A 623 35.65 2.04 9.69
C GLU A 623 34.38 1.21 9.44
N LEU A 624 33.69 0.80 10.51
CA LEU A 624 32.43 0.06 10.43
C LEU A 624 31.27 0.91 10.93
N GLY A 625 30.22 0.99 10.12
CA GLY A 625 28.95 1.63 10.45
C GLY A 625 27.81 0.63 10.65
N SER A 626 26.69 1.13 11.14
CA SER A 626 25.47 0.37 11.36
C SER A 626 24.91 -0.20 10.05
N GLN A 627 25.11 0.52 8.95
CA GLN A 627 24.71 0.06 7.61
C GLN A 627 25.47 -1.20 7.18
N ASP A 628 26.76 -1.34 7.50
CA ASP A 628 27.55 -2.52 7.12
C ASP A 628 27.00 -3.79 7.81
N VAL A 629 26.57 -3.64 9.07
CA VAL A 629 25.93 -4.73 9.81
C VAL A 629 24.54 -5.04 9.24
N ALA A 630 23.75 -4.01 8.94
CA ALA A 630 22.40 -4.14 8.37
C ALA A 630 22.41 -4.89 7.02
N GLU A 631 23.40 -4.62 6.16
CA GLU A 631 23.56 -5.30 4.87
C GLU A 631 23.80 -6.81 5.03
N VAL A 632 24.63 -7.21 6.00
CA VAL A 632 24.85 -8.65 6.27
C VAL A 632 23.64 -9.28 6.94
N ILE A 633 22.94 -8.57 7.84
CA ILE A 633 21.67 -9.04 8.40
C ILE A 633 20.67 -9.32 7.26
N CYS A 634 20.50 -8.38 6.33
CA CYS A 634 19.61 -8.55 5.18
C CYS A 634 20.02 -9.76 4.31
N ALA A 635 21.32 -9.94 4.07
CA ALA A 635 21.82 -11.09 3.32
C ALA A 635 21.50 -12.43 4.02
N LEU A 636 21.73 -12.52 5.34
CA LEU A 636 21.42 -13.71 6.14
C LEU A 636 19.92 -14.02 6.19
N LEU A 637 19.06 -12.99 6.16
CA LEU A 637 17.61 -13.13 6.08
C LEU A 637 17.13 -13.55 4.69
N SER A 638 17.85 -13.22 3.61
CA SER A 638 17.39 -13.48 2.25
C SER A 638 17.62 -14.92 1.76
N GLN A 639 17.04 -15.24 0.60
CA GLN A 639 17.19 -16.53 -0.07
C GLN A 639 18.63 -16.88 -0.43
N ARG A 640 19.53 -15.89 -0.47
CA ARG A 640 20.97 -16.12 -0.70
C ARG A 640 21.57 -17.05 0.35
N PHE A 641 21.01 -17.06 1.56
CA PHE A 641 21.40 -17.93 2.67
C PHE A 641 20.35 -19.01 3.00
N ALA A 642 19.51 -19.40 2.02
CA ALA A 642 18.43 -20.38 2.21
C ALA A 642 18.89 -21.77 2.70
N LYS A 643 20.19 -22.08 2.55
CA LYS A 643 20.80 -23.35 3.00
C LYS A 643 21.75 -23.19 4.19
N THR A 644 21.67 -22.06 4.89
CA THR A 644 22.55 -21.73 6.02
C THR A 644 21.74 -21.47 7.29
N THR A 645 22.01 -22.25 8.34
CA THR A 645 21.46 -22.09 9.69
C THR A 645 22.54 -22.44 10.72
N GLY A 646 22.51 -21.81 11.89
CA GLY A 646 23.52 -21.93 12.95
C GLY A 646 24.83 -21.19 12.66
N ALA A 647 24.90 -20.40 11.58
CA ALA A 647 26.10 -19.66 11.22
C ALA A 647 26.32 -18.47 12.16
N GLN A 648 27.59 -18.15 12.39
CA GLN A 648 28.05 -17.02 13.17
C GLN A 648 29.01 -16.22 12.29
N VAL A 649 28.67 -14.96 11.99
CA VAL A 649 29.42 -14.14 11.03
C VAL A 649 29.99 -12.91 11.75
N PRO A 650 31.32 -12.78 11.87
CA PRO A 650 31.93 -11.55 12.41
C PRO A 650 31.81 -10.39 11.42
N ILE A 651 31.52 -9.20 11.94
CA ILE A 651 31.47 -7.93 11.20
C ILE A 651 32.35 -6.94 11.94
N ASP A 652 33.66 -7.04 11.69
CA ASP A 652 34.68 -6.41 12.54
C ASP A 652 35.93 -5.93 11.79
N GLY A 653 35.90 -5.93 10.44
CA GLY A 653 37.05 -5.54 9.61
C GLY A 653 38.25 -6.49 9.77
N GLY A 654 38.05 -7.65 10.38
CA GLY A 654 39.09 -8.56 10.83
C GLY A 654 39.68 -8.12 12.17
N ASN A 655 39.22 -8.74 13.25
CA ASN A 655 39.82 -8.55 14.58
C ASN A 655 40.89 -9.63 14.85
N GLU A 656 42.13 -9.22 15.13
CA GLU A 656 43.24 -10.15 15.41
C GLU A 656 42.99 -11.12 16.57
N ARG A 657 42.08 -10.79 17.51
CA ARG A 657 41.72 -11.67 18.63
C ARG A 657 40.66 -12.71 18.28
N VAL A 658 40.06 -12.62 17.09
CA VAL A 658 38.96 -13.46 16.62
C VAL A 658 39.40 -14.39 15.49
N ILE A 659 40.34 -13.95 14.64
CA ILE A 659 40.86 -14.71 13.48
C ILE A 659 41.72 -15.91 13.91
#